data_AF-A0A6P0UF67-F1
#
_entry.id   AF-A0A6P0UF67-F1
#
_cell.length_a   1.000
_cell.length_b   1.000
_cell.length_c   1.000
_cell.angle_alpha   90.00
_cell.angle_beta   90.00
_cell.angle_gamma   90.00
#
_symmetry.space_group_name_H-M   'P 1'
#
loop_
_entity.id
_entity.type
_entity.pdbx_description
1 polymer ?
#
loop_
_entity_poly.entity_id
_entity_poly.type
_entity_poly.pdbx_seq_one_letter_code
_entity_poly.pdbx_strand_id
1 'polypeptide(L)'
;MRTKIDIRAKKRDLRDFIRLILAFYLCQLVIAIYQNIRLYSAGVFDGILNKSFLLLAVHHLGFASLTALALVFPFKFLEQLKSDAGFKMVTMILVFLLGAEGLLTRYYIANYEILGAGFTDRIEATTGWTFLYYIPVFVFFAISLLYLFYRITANFYSAVSRMYPFTIIIFSLFLATLITRKNPVNENKTEHLIYHQMKESLDFNKYEGQEEYPLLRPLESSSALASHFQLKQERPNIVFIIMDGVGSDFIGEKAPFKAFMPYLNSLLNESLYWPHGLSNTGEPAASIPSIFGSLPFGEEGFTNLESLPESYTLFDLLNEDGYQTSFNFGGNISLENLGRFLHHEGVDLISGRKTFGPQYLLQEEDAAGISLGYPDAELFRKWFDDYTSVDRPRLDVFLTQSTKSPFLIPSLDKYEKKVEEISTQAEIADRNKRLIRKNEEIFASLLYTDQAVRTFMEGYKRKAEFYNTIFIITGTHNLSELPQKDYLGRYRVPLIISSPMLISPSRINSLVAHTDVLPELAGLLHSQYQVSVPEMVSWLGTGLFHEGFFEKDKIIPLFRHRGNIQEYIRGNVCISGNSVYRIGADLNLFEPGEAGGVDELRTSFRNFKAINQYVTRNNKLLPGNTLAKDEVNTLKEKSEMVWINSVFNSDDYDNAYRTARDLAISGDRERALLLCEHILKEVPGHADTEILKGRIFAWNKEYEQAAQLLEKTIKKYPVYADAYSALLDVYFWSDTNYKALDLKALIKKHRLDSEELRSKIKRAEDKMKKDQTLFRDDNLGYLNFEEDGYE
;
A
#
# COMPACT_ATOMS: atom_id res chain seq x y z
N MET A 1 60.37 -53.63 22.01
CA MET A 1 59.66 -52.38 22.34
C MET A 1 59.17 -51.71 21.06
N ARG A 2 57.88 -51.78 20.75
CA ARG A 2 57.22 -50.94 19.73
C ARG A 2 56.17 -50.11 20.46
N THR A 3 56.48 -48.84 20.70
CA THR A 3 55.57 -47.85 21.26
C THR A 3 54.48 -47.57 20.23
N LYS A 4 53.25 -48.06 20.49
CA LYS A 4 52.05 -47.63 19.78
C LYS A 4 51.81 -46.16 20.11
N ILE A 5 52.00 -45.29 19.12
CA ILE A 5 51.52 -43.90 19.15
C ILE A 5 49.99 -43.99 19.03
N ASP A 6 49.30 -43.82 20.16
CA ASP A 6 47.84 -43.69 20.21
C ASP A 6 47.49 -42.29 19.68
N ILE A 7 47.21 -42.18 18.37
CA ILE A 7 46.66 -40.95 17.76
C ILE A 7 45.17 -40.90 18.12
N ARG A 8 44.85 -40.70 19.41
CA ARG A 8 43.52 -40.24 19.79
C ARG A 8 43.39 -38.80 19.33
N ALA A 9 42.39 -38.52 18.49
CA ALA A 9 41.98 -37.17 18.15
C ALA A 9 41.93 -36.34 19.44
N LYS A 10 42.66 -35.21 19.46
CA LYS A 10 42.78 -34.36 20.65
C LYS A 10 41.39 -33.78 20.96
N LYS A 11 40.80 -34.20 22.08
CA LYS A 11 39.54 -33.68 22.58
C LYS A 11 39.62 -32.16 22.71
N ARG A 12 38.66 -31.45 22.11
CA ARG A 12 38.62 -29.98 22.13
C ARG A 12 38.16 -29.51 23.51
N ASP A 13 38.83 -28.50 24.05
CA ASP A 13 38.53 -27.95 25.37
C ASP A 13 37.74 -26.64 25.27
N LEU A 14 37.42 -26.04 26.43
CA LEU A 14 36.70 -24.77 26.48
C LEU A 14 37.51 -23.63 25.83
N ARG A 15 38.84 -23.73 25.78
CA ARG A 15 39.69 -22.74 25.10
C ARG A 15 39.46 -22.78 23.59
N ASP A 16 39.36 -23.96 22.99
CA ASP A 16 39.03 -24.08 21.57
C ASP A 16 37.62 -23.54 21.25
N PHE A 17 36.65 -23.75 22.15
CA PHE A 17 35.32 -23.17 22.04
C PHE A 17 35.33 -21.63 22.10
N ILE A 18 35.98 -21.04 23.11
CA ILE A 18 36.05 -19.58 23.27
C ILE A 18 36.73 -18.93 22.06
N ARG A 19 37.79 -19.53 21.54
CA ARG A 19 38.47 -19.04 20.32
C ARG A 19 37.56 -19.04 19.09
N LEU A 20 36.67 -20.03 19.00
CA LEU A 20 35.70 -20.13 17.91
C LEU A 20 34.61 -19.04 18.04
N ILE A 21 34.13 -18.75 19.25
CA ILE A 21 33.21 -17.63 19.51
C ILE A 21 33.86 -16.28 19.22
N LEU A 22 35.11 -16.07 19.62
CA LEU A 22 35.86 -14.85 19.28
C LEU A 22 36.03 -14.68 17.77
N ALA A 23 36.32 -15.77 17.06
CA ALA A 23 36.40 -15.76 15.60
C ALA A 23 35.04 -15.42 14.96
N PHE A 24 33.94 -15.94 15.50
CA PHE A 24 32.58 -15.61 15.08
C PHE A 24 32.27 -14.12 15.26
N TYR A 25 32.59 -13.54 16.41
CA TYR A 25 32.42 -12.09 16.64
C TYR A 25 33.25 -11.26 15.64
N LEU A 26 34.51 -11.63 15.38
CA LEU A 26 35.33 -10.94 14.38
C LEU A 26 34.76 -11.03 12.96
N CYS A 27 34.16 -12.17 12.59
CA CYS A 27 33.43 -12.29 11.32
C CYS A 27 32.24 -11.32 11.27
N GLN A 28 31.48 -11.19 12.35
CA GLN A 28 30.37 -10.24 12.42
C GLN A 28 30.85 -8.79 12.29
N LEU A 29 32.01 -8.43 12.85
CA LEU A 29 32.60 -7.12 12.62
C LEU A 29 32.94 -6.87 11.14
N VAL A 30 33.40 -7.88 10.39
CA VAL A 30 33.62 -7.74 8.94
C VAL A 30 32.30 -7.47 8.21
N ILE A 31 31.22 -8.16 8.59
CA ILE A 31 29.87 -7.90 8.03
C ILE A 31 29.41 -6.49 8.38
N ALA A 32 29.63 -6.02 9.61
CA ALA A 32 29.32 -4.65 10.03
C ALA A 32 30.10 -3.60 9.22
N ILE A 33 31.39 -3.84 8.95
CA ILE A 33 32.21 -2.97 8.09
C ILE A 33 31.65 -2.95 6.67
N TYR A 34 31.33 -4.13 6.11
CA TYR A 34 30.70 -4.24 4.79
C TYR A 34 29.41 -3.41 4.72
N GLN A 35 28.52 -3.55 5.71
CA GLN A 35 27.29 -2.76 5.79
C GLN A 35 27.58 -1.26 5.78
N ASN A 36 28.50 -0.79 6.63
CA ASN A 36 28.80 0.63 6.76
C ASN A 36 29.44 1.22 5.50
N ILE A 37 30.30 0.47 4.81
CA ILE A 37 30.86 0.87 3.50
C ILE A 37 29.73 1.04 2.49
N ARG A 38 28.84 0.06 2.37
CA ARG A 38 27.73 0.11 1.41
C ARG A 38 26.75 1.24 1.71
N LEU A 39 26.43 1.48 2.98
CA LEU A 39 25.55 2.58 3.41
C LEU A 39 26.19 3.95 3.23
N TYR A 40 27.51 4.09 3.45
CA TYR A 40 28.24 5.32 3.14
C TYR A 40 28.23 5.63 1.64
N SER A 41 28.55 4.64 0.81
CA SER A 41 28.49 4.77 -0.65
C SER A 41 27.08 5.08 -1.15
N ALA A 42 26.06 4.63 -0.44
CA ALA A 42 24.66 4.91 -0.73
C ALA A 42 24.16 6.29 -0.26
N GLY A 43 24.98 7.08 0.43
CA GLY A 43 24.55 8.36 1.01
C GLY A 43 23.72 8.24 2.29
N VAL A 44 23.63 7.04 2.87
CA VAL A 44 22.93 6.84 4.17
C VAL A 44 23.78 7.30 5.34
N PHE A 45 25.11 7.22 5.23
CA PHE A 45 26.03 7.63 6.29
C PHE A 45 26.97 8.76 5.88
N ASP A 46 27.35 9.57 6.87
CA ASP A 46 28.37 10.61 6.76
C ASP A 46 29.79 10.05 6.81
N GLY A 47 29.98 8.84 7.35
CA GLY A 47 31.26 8.14 7.40
C GLY A 47 31.09 6.64 7.70
N ILE A 48 32.15 5.86 7.42
CA ILE A 48 32.16 4.39 7.60
C ILE A 48 32.23 4.00 9.09
N LEU A 49 33.11 4.64 9.86
CA LEU A 49 33.25 4.40 11.30
C LEU A 49 32.47 5.46 12.08
N ASN A 50 31.16 5.29 12.14
CA ASN A 50 30.25 6.21 12.81
C ASN A 50 29.70 5.61 14.13
N LYS A 51 28.85 6.37 14.83
CA LYS A 51 28.20 5.90 16.06
C LYS A 51 27.40 4.62 15.84
N SER A 52 26.68 4.49 14.72
CA SER A 52 25.90 3.29 14.38
C SER A 52 26.79 2.06 14.18
N PHE A 53 27.99 2.20 13.62
CA PHE A 53 28.98 1.11 13.54
C PHE A 53 29.39 0.62 14.93
N LEU A 54 29.72 1.55 15.84
CA LEU A 54 30.11 1.19 17.21
C LEU A 54 28.97 0.46 17.96
N LEU A 55 27.74 0.96 17.80
CA LEU A 55 26.55 0.32 18.38
C LEU A 55 26.30 -1.07 17.77
N LEU A 56 26.47 -1.23 16.46
CA LEU A 56 26.35 -2.52 15.78
C LEU A 56 27.41 -3.51 16.25
N ALA A 57 28.65 -3.07 16.43
CA ALA A 57 29.71 -3.89 16.99
C ALA A 57 29.38 -4.37 18.41
N VAL A 58 28.81 -3.49 19.24
CA VAL A 58 28.33 -3.84 20.59
C VAL A 58 27.21 -4.89 20.50
N HIS A 59 26.18 -4.69 19.68
CA HIS A 59 25.09 -5.68 19.53
C HIS A 59 25.57 -7.02 18.97
N HIS A 60 26.51 -7.04 18.03
CA HIS A 60 27.15 -8.30 17.58
C HIS A 60 27.88 -9.02 18.72
N LEU A 61 28.55 -8.29 19.62
CA LEU A 61 29.18 -8.89 20.80
C LEU A 61 28.12 -9.50 21.74
N GLY A 62 26.98 -8.84 21.91
CA GLY A 62 25.84 -9.34 22.67
C GLY A 62 25.32 -10.66 22.10
N PHE A 63 25.03 -10.68 20.79
CA PHE A 63 24.57 -11.87 20.09
C PHE A 63 25.58 -13.03 20.13
N ALA A 64 26.87 -12.74 19.94
CA ALA A 64 27.93 -13.75 20.05
C ALA A 64 28.00 -14.35 21.47
N SER A 65 27.75 -13.54 22.50
CA SER A 65 27.72 -13.98 23.90
C SER A 65 26.51 -14.88 24.20
N LEU A 66 25.32 -14.51 23.73
CA LEU A 66 24.10 -15.33 23.82
C LEU A 66 24.27 -16.67 23.09
N THR A 67 24.83 -16.62 21.88
CA THR A 67 25.13 -17.82 21.09
C THR A 67 26.12 -18.73 21.82
N ALA A 68 27.16 -18.16 22.44
CA ALA A 68 28.11 -18.93 23.24
C ALA A 68 27.45 -19.60 24.45
N LEU A 69 26.57 -18.89 25.15
CA LEU A 69 25.83 -19.43 26.29
C LEU A 69 24.90 -20.58 25.87
N ALA A 70 24.21 -20.44 24.74
CA ALA A 70 23.33 -21.49 24.21
C ALA A 70 24.12 -22.72 23.75
N LEU A 71 25.28 -22.54 23.12
CA LEU A 71 26.04 -23.62 22.50
C LEU A 71 27.04 -24.31 23.43
N VAL A 72 27.40 -23.75 24.58
CA VAL A 72 28.40 -24.35 25.48
C VAL A 72 27.97 -25.70 26.04
N PHE A 73 26.68 -25.89 26.34
CA PHE A 73 26.15 -27.15 26.86
C PHE A 73 26.11 -28.23 25.77
N PRO A 74 25.51 -28.00 24.57
CA PRO A 74 25.60 -28.92 23.44
C PRO A 74 27.05 -29.25 23.05
N PHE A 75 27.93 -28.26 23.04
CA PHE A 75 29.35 -28.45 22.76
C PHE A 75 29.98 -29.45 23.72
N LYS A 76 29.86 -29.22 25.04
CA LYS A 76 30.43 -30.11 26.06
C LYS A 76 29.84 -31.51 25.98
N PHE A 77 28.53 -31.62 25.78
CA PHE A 77 27.82 -32.89 25.68
C PHE A 77 28.30 -33.71 24.48
N LEU A 78 28.31 -33.13 23.28
CA LEU A 78 28.73 -33.84 22.07
C LEU A 78 30.22 -34.17 22.06
N GLU A 79 31.06 -33.30 22.62
CA GLU A 79 32.50 -33.55 22.73
C GLU A 79 32.80 -34.68 23.74
N GLN A 80 31.91 -34.92 24.72
CA GLN A 80 31.97 -36.11 25.58
C GLN A 80 31.60 -37.40 24.84
N LEU A 81 30.67 -37.35 23.89
CA LEU A 81 30.23 -38.52 23.11
C LEU A 81 31.25 -38.92 22.04
N LYS A 82 31.76 -37.95 21.28
CA LYS A 82 32.72 -38.19 20.18
C LYS A 82 33.68 -37.00 20.08
N SER A 83 34.98 -37.30 20.07
CA SER A 83 36.00 -36.26 19.88
C SER A 83 35.72 -35.47 18.60
N ASP A 84 35.85 -34.15 18.69
CA ASP A 84 35.65 -33.19 17.60
C ASP A 84 34.19 -33.02 17.12
N ALA A 85 33.24 -33.79 17.65
CA ALA A 85 31.84 -33.70 17.26
C ALA A 85 31.17 -32.40 17.76
N GLY A 86 31.44 -32.01 19.01
CA GLY A 86 30.95 -30.76 19.56
C GLY A 86 31.53 -29.56 18.81
N PHE A 87 32.84 -29.59 18.54
CA PHE A 87 33.51 -28.55 17.77
C PHE A 87 32.92 -28.39 16.36
N LYS A 88 32.76 -29.50 15.61
CA LYS A 88 32.16 -29.48 14.27
C LYS A 88 30.73 -28.95 14.26
N MET A 89 29.90 -29.38 15.20
CA MET A 89 28.52 -28.90 15.31
C MET A 89 28.49 -27.39 15.55
N VAL A 90 29.27 -26.88 16.51
CA VAL A 90 29.35 -25.44 16.78
C VAL A 90 29.86 -24.70 15.55
N THR A 91 30.92 -25.17 14.88
CA THR A 91 31.42 -24.55 13.65
C THR A 91 30.34 -24.48 12.57
N MET A 92 29.58 -25.56 12.36
CA MET A 92 28.49 -25.60 11.37
C MET A 92 27.39 -24.60 11.69
N ILE A 93 26.95 -24.53 12.96
CA ILE A 93 25.94 -23.56 13.42
C ILE A 93 26.44 -22.13 13.23
N LEU A 94 27.68 -21.82 13.61
CA LEU A 94 28.24 -20.48 13.48
C LEU A 94 28.40 -20.07 12.01
N VAL A 95 28.79 -20.99 11.12
CA VAL A 95 28.83 -20.74 9.67
C VAL A 95 27.43 -20.44 9.14
N PHE A 96 26.42 -21.20 9.56
CA PHE A 96 25.02 -20.95 9.19
C PHE A 96 24.56 -19.56 9.65
N LEU A 97 24.80 -19.21 10.93
CA LEU A 97 24.44 -17.89 11.48
C LEU A 97 25.17 -16.74 10.77
N LEU A 98 26.45 -16.91 10.40
CA LEU A 98 27.17 -15.90 9.61
C LEU A 98 26.62 -15.76 8.18
N GLY A 99 26.25 -16.89 7.56
CA GLY A 99 25.60 -16.89 6.25
C GLY A 99 24.25 -16.17 6.27
N ALA A 100 23.43 -16.47 7.27
CA ALA A 100 22.17 -15.78 7.52
C ALA A 100 22.38 -14.28 7.76
N GLU A 101 23.31 -13.89 8.64
CA GLU A 101 23.61 -12.48 8.92
C GLU A 101 24.06 -11.72 7.67
N GLY A 102 24.90 -12.33 6.83
CA GLY A 102 25.33 -11.74 5.56
C GLY A 102 24.17 -11.52 4.59
N LEU A 103 23.28 -12.50 4.44
CA LEU A 103 22.09 -12.42 3.59
C LEU A 103 21.12 -11.35 4.08
N LEU A 104 20.80 -11.35 5.38
CA LEU A 104 19.91 -10.37 5.99
C LEU A 104 20.51 -8.96 5.96
N THR A 105 21.83 -8.83 6.11
CA THR A 105 22.52 -7.54 5.95
C THR A 105 22.43 -7.03 4.52
N ARG A 106 22.58 -7.91 3.52
CA ARG A 106 22.38 -7.54 2.11
C ARG A 106 20.95 -7.10 1.85
N TYR A 107 19.96 -7.84 2.37
CA TYR A 107 18.56 -7.46 2.26
C TYR A 107 18.33 -6.07 2.87
N TYR A 108 18.85 -5.82 4.07
CA TYR A 108 18.77 -4.51 4.72
C TYR A 108 19.41 -3.38 3.90
N ILE A 109 20.57 -3.63 3.27
CA ILE A 109 21.24 -2.63 2.41
C ILE A 109 20.42 -2.34 1.15
N ALA A 110 19.69 -3.33 0.62
CA ALA A 110 18.88 -3.18 -0.58
C ALA A 110 17.54 -2.48 -0.31
N ASN A 111 16.90 -2.77 0.82
CA ASN A 111 15.53 -2.33 1.12
C ASN A 111 15.44 -1.29 2.26
N TYR A 112 16.58 -0.93 2.88
CA TYR A 112 16.65 -0.11 4.10
C TYR A 112 15.76 -0.59 5.26
N GLU A 113 15.39 -1.86 5.25
CA GLU A 113 14.50 -2.48 6.23
C GLU A 113 15.03 -3.85 6.69
N ILE A 114 14.94 -4.13 8.00
CA ILE A 114 15.28 -5.46 8.53
C ILE A 114 14.06 -6.38 8.39
N LEU A 115 14.31 -7.64 8.05
CA LEU A 115 13.31 -8.70 8.06
C LEU A 115 12.95 -9.14 9.48
N GLY A 116 11.66 -9.32 9.73
CA GLY A 116 11.11 -9.78 11.00
C GLY A 116 9.93 -10.74 10.77
N ALA A 117 8.80 -10.50 11.43
CA ALA A 117 7.55 -11.22 11.21
C ALA A 117 7.10 -11.15 9.73
N GLY A 118 6.50 -12.22 9.20
CA GLY A 118 6.09 -12.32 7.79
C GLY A 118 7.25 -12.39 6.78
N PHE A 119 8.45 -12.81 7.19
CA PHE A 119 9.64 -12.87 6.32
C PHE A 119 9.47 -13.76 5.07
N THR A 120 8.70 -14.85 5.19
CA THR A 120 8.43 -15.80 4.09
C THR A 120 7.78 -15.09 2.91
N ASP A 121 6.70 -14.36 3.19
CA ASP A 121 5.86 -13.70 2.19
C ASP A 121 6.67 -12.61 1.48
N ARG A 122 7.60 -11.99 2.20
CA ARG A 122 8.45 -10.94 1.66
C ARG A 122 9.56 -11.43 0.74
N ILE A 123 10.18 -12.58 1.04
CA ILE A 123 11.14 -13.19 0.12
C ILE A 123 10.44 -13.56 -1.19
N GLU A 124 9.24 -14.11 -1.09
CA GLU A 124 8.42 -14.47 -2.25
C GLU A 124 8.02 -13.23 -3.05
N ALA A 125 7.56 -12.16 -2.39
CA ALA A 125 7.07 -10.96 -3.06
C ALA A 125 8.15 -10.03 -3.65
N THR A 126 9.29 -9.85 -2.96
CA THR A 126 10.25 -8.77 -3.32
C THR A 126 11.56 -9.23 -3.96
N THR A 127 11.97 -10.49 -3.80
CA THR A 127 13.36 -10.88 -4.15
C THR A 127 13.52 -12.14 -4.98
N GLY A 128 12.55 -13.06 -5.01
CA GLY A 128 12.59 -14.25 -5.86
C GLY A 128 13.93 -15.02 -5.82
N TRP A 129 14.21 -15.78 -6.89
CA TRP A 129 15.37 -16.67 -7.06
C TRP A 129 16.75 -16.00 -6.82
N THR A 130 16.83 -14.66 -6.86
CA THR A 130 18.08 -13.92 -6.64
C THR A 130 18.60 -14.02 -5.21
N PHE A 131 17.71 -14.15 -4.21
CA PHE A 131 18.11 -14.32 -2.80
C PHE A 131 18.85 -15.65 -2.60
N LEU A 132 18.38 -16.72 -3.25
CA LEU A 132 18.96 -18.06 -3.18
C LEU A 132 20.35 -18.12 -3.82
N TYR A 133 20.61 -17.34 -4.87
CA TYR A 133 21.90 -17.30 -5.56
C TYR A 133 23.06 -16.88 -4.64
N TYR A 134 22.81 -16.03 -3.66
CA TYR A 134 23.86 -15.51 -2.76
C TYR A 134 24.16 -16.43 -1.58
N ILE A 135 23.33 -17.43 -1.28
CA ILE A 135 23.55 -18.39 -0.19
C ILE A 135 24.95 -19.05 -0.29
N PRO A 136 25.35 -19.69 -1.40
CA PRO A 136 26.66 -20.34 -1.49
C PRO A 136 27.82 -19.33 -1.35
N VAL A 137 27.64 -18.11 -1.83
CA VAL A 137 28.64 -17.04 -1.71
C VAL A 137 28.85 -16.67 -0.24
N PHE A 138 27.79 -16.36 0.50
CA PHE A 138 27.90 -16.01 1.92
C PHE A 138 28.41 -17.17 2.78
N VAL A 139 28.00 -18.41 2.51
CA VAL A 139 28.51 -19.59 3.21
C VAL A 139 30.01 -19.78 2.96
N PHE A 140 30.48 -19.62 1.72
CA PHE A 140 31.91 -19.72 1.39
C PHE A 140 32.74 -18.65 2.14
N PHE A 141 32.26 -17.40 2.15
CA PHE A 141 32.91 -16.33 2.89
C PHE A 141 32.87 -16.57 4.40
N ALA A 142 31.76 -17.07 4.96
CA ALA A 142 31.64 -17.42 6.37
C ALA A 142 32.65 -18.49 6.78
N ILE A 143 32.79 -19.57 6.01
CA ILE A 143 33.78 -20.63 6.28
C ILE A 143 35.20 -20.06 6.22
N SER A 144 35.51 -19.29 5.18
CA SER A 144 36.84 -18.75 4.95
C SER A 144 37.27 -17.77 6.05
N LEU A 145 36.40 -16.83 6.41
CA LEU A 145 36.65 -15.85 7.46
C LEU A 145 36.72 -16.50 8.84
N LEU A 146 35.82 -17.44 9.15
CA LEU A 146 35.81 -18.12 10.43
C LEU A 146 37.10 -18.94 10.63
N TYR A 147 37.57 -19.62 9.57
CA TYR A 147 38.85 -20.33 9.58
C TYR A 147 40.03 -19.36 9.80
N LEU A 148 40.07 -18.26 9.05
CA LEU A 148 41.12 -17.25 9.15
C LEU A 148 41.18 -16.67 10.56
N PHE A 149 40.05 -16.19 11.09
CA PHE A 149 40.02 -15.59 12.43
C PHE A 149 40.27 -16.61 13.52
N TYR A 150 39.80 -17.86 13.41
CA TYR A 150 40.14 -18.91 14.37
C TYR A 150 41.65 -19.17 14.43
N ARG A 151 42.36 -19.07 13.30
CA ARG A 151 43.83 -19.14 13.26
C ARG A 151 44.47 -17.93 13.94
N ILE A 152 43.96 -16.72 13.68
CA ILE A 152 44.47 -15.47 14.28
C ILE A 152 44.27 -15.47 15.80
N THR A 153 43.12 -15.92 16.31
CA THR A 153 42.85 -15.94 17.76
C THR A 153 43.81 -16.84 18.54
N ALA A 154 44.48 -17.81 17.89
CA ALA A 154 45.51 -18.65 18.52
C ALA A 154 46.63 -17.83 19.15
N ASN A 155 47.06 -16.77 18.47
CA ASN A 155 48.22 -15.96 18.83
C ASN A 155 47.93 -15.02 20.00
N PHE A 156 46.67 -14.61 20.19
CA PHE A 156 46.28 -13.61 21.18
C PHE A 156 45.58 -14.21 22.40
N TYR A 157 45.03 -15.43 22.29
CA TYR A 157 44.27 -16.06 23.38
C TYR A 157 45.04 -16.14 24.70
N SER A 158 46.34 -16.46 24.65
CA SER A 158 47.16 -16.56 25.88
C SER A 158 47.38 -15.24 26.60
N ALA A 159 47.27 -14.12 25.90
CA ALA A 159 47.32 -12.78 26.50
C ALA A 159 45.94 -12.41 27.07
N VAL A 160 44.88 -12.64 26.28
CA VAL A 160 43.49 -12.35 26.65
C VAL A 160 43.03 -13.15 27.88
N SER A 161 43.40 -14.43 27.98
CA SER A 161 42.98 -15.32 29.07
C SER A 161 43.67 -15.04 30.42
N ARG A 162 44.71 -14.19 30.45
CA ARG A 162 45.42 -13.80 31.69
C ARG A 162 44.90 -12.49 32.27
N MET A 163 44.06 -11.76 31.54
CA MET A 163 43.50 -10.49 31.98
C MET A 163 42.20 -10.74 32.75
N TYR A 164 42.29 -10.90 34.08
CA TYR A 164 41.10 -10.87 34.96
C TYR A 164 40.15 -9.67 34.71
N PRO A 165 40.61 -8.44 34.34
CA PRO A 165 39.69 -7.35 33.98
C PRO A 165 38.99 -7.53 32.63
N PHE A 166 39.46 -8.41 31.74
CA PHE A 166 38.88 -8.56 30.39
C PHE A 166 37.50 -9.23 30.41
N THR A 167 37.30 -10.21 31.30
CA THR A 167 35.98 -10.83 31.51
C THR A 167 34.96 -9.84 32.04
N ILE A 168 35.39 -8.94 32.94
CA ILE A 168 34.55 -7.84 33.46
C ILE A 168 34.22 -6.87 32.33
N ILE A 169 35.18 -6.50 31.47
CA ILE A 169 34.94 -5.64 30.30
C ILE A 169 33.94 -6.27 29.32
N ILE A 170 34.10 -7.54 28.96
CA ILE A 170 33.14 -8.25 28.09
C ILE A 170 31.77 -8.33 28.73
N PHE A 171 31.70 -8.64 30.03
CA PHE A 171 30.43 -8.72 30.75
C PHE A 171 29.75 -7.35 30.85
N SER A 172 30.51 -6.27 31.09
CA SER A 172 29.99 -4.90 31.08
C SER A 172 29.54 -4.46 29.68
N LEU A 173 30.26 -4.85 28.63
CA LEU A 173 29.84 -4.60 27.25
C LEU A 173 28.59 -5.40 26.89
N PHE A 174 28.49 -6.66 27.35
CA PHE A 174 27.29 -7.46 27.22
C PHE A 174 26.11 -6.80 27.95
N LEU A 175 26.30 -6.36 29.20
CA LEU A 175 25.25 -5.65 29.94
C LEU A 175 24.83 -4.35 29.23
N ALA A 176 25.80 -3.65 28.62
CA ALA A 176 25.51 -2.48 27.80
C ALA A 176 24.62 -2.82 26.61
N THR A 177 24.76 -3.99 25.97
CA THR A 177 23.88 -4.39 24.84
C THR A 177 22.41 -4.48 25.21
N LEU A 178 22.10 -4.82 26.47
CA LEU A 178 20.71 -4.93 26.94
C LEU A 178 20.03 -3.56 27.11
N ILE A 179 20.83 -2.50 27.25
CA ILE A 179 20.36 -1.14 27.53
C ILE A 179 20.54 -0.24 26.30
N THR A 180 21.39 -0.64 25.36
CA THR A 180 21.74 0.17 24.19
C THR A 180 20.59 0.23 23.18
N ARG A 181 20.27 1.44 22.72
CA ARG A 181 19.25 1.67 21.69
C ARG A 181 19.49 0.87 20.41
N LYS A 182 18.50 0.05 20.06
CA LYS A 182 18.38 -0.65 18.77
C LYS A 182 17.54 0.15 17.77
N ASN A 183 18.07 0.29 16.57
CA ASN A 183 17.48 0.85 15.36
C ASN A 183 17.81 -0.10 14.20
N PRO A 184 17.12 -0.03 13.05
CA PRO A 184 17.34 -0.95 11.93
C PRO A 184 18.80 -1.04 11.47
N VAL A 185 19.52 0.07 11.61
CA VAL A 185 20.90 0.17 11.14
C VAL A 185 21.92 -0.48 12.07
N ASN A 186 21.66 -0.51 13.38
CA ASN A 186 22.65 -0.90 14.38
C ASN A 186 22.33 -2.22 15.10
N GLU A 187 21.23 -2.90 14.76
CA GLU A 187 20.87 -4.19 15.34
C GLU A 187 21.48 -5.38 14.56
N ASN A 188 21.72 -6.49 15.25
CA ASN A 188 22.08 -7.78 14.63
C ASN A 188 20.85 -8.38 13.93
N LYS A 189 20.95 -8.64 12.62
CA LYS A 189 19.75 -8.93 11.81
C LYS A 189 19.24 -10.35 12.06
N THR A 190 20.15 -11.29 12.32
CA THR A 190 19.82 -12.68 12.67
C THR A 190 19.15 -12.75 14.04
N GLU A 191 19.67 -12.00 15.01
CA GLU A 191 19.04 -11.86 16.34
C GLU A 191 17.62 -11.31 16.20
N HIS A 192 17.45 -10.23 15.44
CA HIS A 192 16.14 -9.61 15.19
C HIS A 192 15.16 -10.60 14.55
N LEU A 193 15.57 -11.31 13.49
CA LEU A 193 14.69 -12.26 12.81
C LEU A 193 14.26 -13.43 13.73
N ILE A 194 15.21 -14.07 14.41
CA ILE A 194 14.92 -15.18 15.34
C ILE A 194 13.95 -14.71 16.43
N TYR A 195 14.22 -13.53 16.99
CA TYR A 195 13.41 -12.93 18.03
C TYR A 195 11.95 -12.74 17.60
N HIS A 196 11.75 -12.13 16.43
CA HIS A 196 10.41 -11.85 15.90
C HIS A 196 9.66 -13.14 15.54
N GLN A 197 10.32 -14.13 14.93
CA GLN A 197 9.71 -15.42 14.58
C GLN A 197 9.26 -16.20 15.82
N MET A 198 10.10 -16.24 16.85
CA MET A 198 9.76 -16.94 18.11
C MET A 198 8.56 -16.29 18.79
N LYS A 199 8.49 -14.96 18.79
CA LYS A 199 7.40 -14.24 19.45
C LYS A 199 6.08 -14.38 18.69
N GLU A 200 6.10 -14.26 17.37
CA GLU A 200 4.92 -14.46 16.52
C GLU A 200 4.32 -15.86 16.73
N SER A 201 5.17 -16.88 16.87
CA SER A 201 4.75 -18.25 17.16
C SER A 201 4.13 -18.44 18.56
N LEU A 202 4.32 -17.48 19.47
CA LEU A 202 3.85 -17.53 20.87
C LEU A 202 2.69 -16.57 21.16
N ASP A 203 2.46 -15.54 20.33
CA ASP A 203 1.44 -14.50 20.52
C ASP A 203 0.10 -14.94 19.89
N PHE A 204 -0.72 -15.69 20.64
CA PHE A 204 -2.11 -15.95 20.27
C PHE A 204 -2.98 -14.72 20.60
N ASN A 205 -3.11 -13.76 19.67
CA ASN A 205 -3.89 -12.54 19.86
C ASN A 205 -5.41 -12.81 19.80
N LYS A 206 -5.93 -13.63 20.72
CA LYS A 206 -7.36 -13.95 20.77
C LYS A 206 -8.15 -12.80 21.43
N TYR A 207 -9.28 -12.42 20.82
CA TYR A 207 -10.20 -11.49 21.45
C TYR A 207 -10.94 -12.18 22.61
N GLU A 208 -10.76 -11.65 23.82
CA GLU A 208 -11.38 -12.16 25.06
C GLU A 208 -12.44 -11.20 25.64
N GLY A 209 -12.75 -10.11 24.94
CA GLY A 209 -13.77 -9.16 25.38
C GLY A 209 -15.19 -9.71 25.25
N GLN A 210 -16.13 -9.10 25.99
CA GLN A 210 -17.55 -9.47 25.95
C GLN A 210 -18.36 -8.67 24.93
N GLU A 211 -17.82 -7.53 24.46
CA GLU A 211 -18.50 -6.67 23.49
C GLU A 211 -18.55 -7.34 22.12
N GLU A 212 -19.74 -7.44 21.54
CA GLU A 212 -19.91 -8.01 20.21
C GLU A 212 -19.32 -7.11 19.12
N TYR A 213 -19.40 -5.79 19.31
CA TYR A 213 -18.94 -4.73 18.40
C TYR A 213 -17.93 -3.79 19.10
N PRO A 214 -16.70 -4.24 19.37
CA PRO A 214 -15.75 -3.53 20.23
C PRO A 214 -15.23 -2.18 19.70
N LEU A 215 -15.45 -1.87 18.42
CA LEU A 215 -15.09 -0.58 17.82
C LEU A 215 -16.27 0.40 17.71
N LEU A 216 -17.51 -0.06 17.97
CA LEU A 216 -18.70 0.76 17.82
C LEU A 216 -18.77 1.78 18.96
N ARG A 217 -18.87 3.07 18.60
CA ARG A 217 -18.92 4.19 19.54
C ARG A 217 -19.78 5.34 19.02
N PRO A 218 -20.29 6.22 19.90
CA PRO A 218 -20.99 7.42 19.47
C PRO A 218 -20.11 8.32 18.60
N LEU A 219 -20.72 9.01 17.64
CA LEU A 219 -20.04 10.01 16.82
C LEU A 219 -19.59 11.20 17.69
N GLU A 220 -18.27 11.40 17.77
CA GLU A 220 -17.67 12.61 18.33
C GLU A 220 -17.56 13.65 17.21
N SER A 221 -18.62 14.44 16.97
CA SER A 221 -18.61 15.41 15.87
C SER A 221 -17.68 16.60 16.20
N SER A 222 -16.55 16.71 15.50
CA SER A 222 -15.75 17.94 15.44
C SER A 222 -16.26 18.84 14.30
N SER A 223 -16.59 20.09 14.61
CA SER A 223 -16.85 21.13 13.61
C SER A 223 -15.67 22.10 13.47
N ALA A 224 -14.48 21.71 13.93
CA ALA A 224 -13.32 22.59 14.01
C ALA A 224 -12.85 23.02 12.62
N LEU A 225 -12.83 22.10 11.64
CA LEU A 225 -12.48 22.42 10.26
C LEU A 225 -13.37 23.52 9.68
N ALA A 226 -14.67 23.53 9.98
CA ALA A 226 -15.61 24.53 9.45
C ALA A 226 -15.20 25.97 9.82
N SER A 227 -14.59 26.17 10.99
CA SER A 227 -14.14 27.49 11.46
C SER A 227 -13.00 28.10 10.63
N HIS A 228 -12.36 27.32 9.76
CA HIS A 228 -11.29 27.76 8.87
C HIS A 228 -11.76 28.19 7.47
N PHE A 229 -13.06 28.08 7.19
CA PHE A 229 -13.63 28.30 5.86
C PHE A 229 -14.72 29.38 5.86
N GLN A 230 -14.79 30.12 4.75
CA GLN A 230 -15.97 30.88 4.34
C GLN A 230 -16.82 29.99 3.44
N LEU A 231 -17.51 29.03 4.05
CA LEU A 231 -18.32 28.05 3.33
C LEU A 231 -19.52 28.72 2.64
N LYS A 232 -19.84 28.22 1.44
CA LYS A 232 -21.03 28.64 0.69
C LYS A 232 -22.26 27.86 1.13
N GLN A 233 -23.44 28.34 0.72
CA GLN A 233 -24.70 27.61 0.93
C GLN A 233 -24.72 26.30 0.14
N GLU A 234 -24.18 26.29 -1.09
CA GLU A 234 -24.06 25.07 -1.86
C GLU A 234 -22.98 24.16 -1.27
N ARG A 235 -23.30 22.87 -1.19
CA ARG A 235 -22.36 21.82 -0.77
C ARG A 235 -21.10 21.84 -1.65
N PRO A 236 -19.89 21.79 -1.06
CA PRO A 236 -18.66 21.88 -1.80
C PRO A 236 -18.32 20.57 -2.50
N ASN A 237 -17.59 20.67 -3.61
CA ASN A 237 -16.88 19.53 -4.16
C ASN A 237 -15.69 19.19 -3.26
N ILE A 238 -15.35 17.90 -3.20
CA ILE A 238 -14.24 17.38 -2.40
C ILE A 238 -13.31 16.63 -3.36
N VAL A 239 -12.04 17.04 -3.41
CA VAL A 239 -11.05 16.46 -4.32
C VAL A 239 -9.87 15.94 -3.51
N PHE A 240 -9.61 14.64 -3.58
CA PHE A 240 -8.46 14.00 -2.96
C PHE A 240 -7.35 13.78 -3.98
N ILE A 241 -6.14 14.22 -3.67
CA ILE A 241 -4.91 13.89 -4.42
C ILE A 241 -4.01 13.09 -3.49
N ILE A 242 -4.03 11.77 -3.65
CA ILE A 242 -3.27 10.81 -2.84
C ILE A 242 -2.05 10.38 -3.65
N MET A 243 -0.86 10.71 -3.16
CA MET A 243 0.38 10.49 -3.90
C MET A 243 1.11 9.24 -3.41
N ASP A 244 1.41 8.31 -4.32
CA ASP A 244 2.13 7.08 -3.94
C ASP A 244 3.56 7.38 -3.46
N GLY A 245 3.93 6.96 -2.26
CA GLY A 245 5.27 7.11 -1.69
C GLY A 245 5.70 8.54 -1.32
N VAL A 246 4.87 9.57 -1.52
CA VAL A 246 5.28 10.96 -1.22
C VAL A 246 5.08 11.31 0.26
N GLY A 247 6.15 11.15 1.05
CA GLY A 247 6.14 11.49 2.48
C GLY A 247 6.70 12.87 2.83
N SER A 248 6.84 13.12 4.13
CA SER A 248 7.33 14.40 4.70
C SER A 248 8.81 14.71 4.39
N ASP A 249 9.54 13.78 3.77
CA ASP A 249 10.93 14.01 3.33
C ASP A 249 11.00 14.95 2.12
N PHE A 250 9.90 15.11 1.39
CA PHE A 250 9.80 15.95 0.19
C PHE A 250 8.93 17.19 0.38
N ILE A 251 8.03 17.21 1.36
CA ILE A 251 7.07 18.29 1.57
C ILE A 251 7.21 18.82 2.99
N GLY A 252 7.55 20.11 3.11
CA GLY A 252 7.72 20.82 4.37
C GLY A 252 8.97 21.70 4.42
N GLU A 253 8.96 22.71 5.30
CA GLU A 253 10.07 23.68 5.40
C GLU A 253 11.42 23.03 5.72
N LYS A 254 11.39 22.01 6.58
CA LYS A 254 12.54 21.22 7.06
C LYS A 254 12.75 19.93 6.28
N ALA A 255 11.98 19.70 5.22
CA ALA A 255 12.09 18.49 4.42
C ALA A 255 13.42 18.49 3.64
N PRO A 256 14.25 17.44 3.78
CA PRO A 256 15.59 17.40 3.20
C PRO A 256 15.61 17.46 1.66
N PHE A 257 14.49 17.11 1.01
CA PHE A 257 14.36 17.04 -0.44
C PHE A 257 13.26 17.96 -0.99
N LYS A 258 12.90 19.04 -0.27
CA LYS A 258 11.83 19.98 -0.68
C LYS A 258 11.99 20.58 -2.08
N ALA A 259 13.23 20.70 -2.57
CA ALA A 259 13.52 21.24 -3.89
C ALA A 259 12.96 20.39 -5.05
N PHE A 260 12.63 19.11 -4.79
CA PHE A 260 12.10 18.18 -5.79
C PHE A 260 10.56 18.14 -5.86
N MET A 261 9.87 18.88 -4.96
CA MET A 261 8.42 19.06 -4.96
C MET A 261 8.07 20.56 -4.82
N PRO A 262 8.59 21.44 -5.70
CA PRO A 262 8.51 22.89 -5.51
C PRO A 262 7.06 23.43 -5.52
N TYR A 263 6.18 22.90 -6.36
CA TYR A 263 4.79 23.35 -6.41
C TYR A 263 4.06 23.02 -5.12
N LEU A 264 4.10 21.76 -4.67
CA LEU A 264 3.43 21.35 -3.43
C LEU A 264 3.99 22.08 -2.20
N ASN A 265 5.29 22.35 -2.16
CA ASN A 265 5.88 23.18 -1.10
C ASN A 265 5.41 24.65 -1.17
N SER A 266 5.21 25.21 -2.36
CA SER A 266 4.64 26.56 -2.51
C SER A 266 3.17 26.62 -2.06
N LEU A 267 2.41 25.56 -2.32
CA LEU A 267 0.99 25.44 -1.96
C LEU A 267 0.76 25.48 -0.46
N LEU A 268 1.75 25.10 0.36
CA LEU A 268 1.68 25.16 1.82
C LEU A 268 1.39 26.58 2.35
N ASN A 269 1.78 27.63 1.61
CA ASN A 269 1.56 29.02 2.00
C ASN A 269 0.11 29.50 1.74
N GLU A 270 -0.69 28.69 1.04
CA GLU A 270 -2.08 28.98 0.66
C GLU A 270 -3.05 27.93 1.25
N SER A 271 -2.59 27.13 2.21
CA SER A 271 -3.31 25.94 2.70
C SER A 271 -3.32 25.84 4.22
N LEU A 272 -4.23 25.01 4.75
CA LEU A 272 -4.05 24.40 6.05
C LEU A 272 -3.06 23.23 5.90
N TYR A 273 -2.06 23.16 6.75
CA TYR A 273 -0.99 22.17 6.65
C TYR A 273 -0.64 21.57 7.99
N TRP A 274 -0.67 20.23 8.06
CA TRP A 274 -0.17 19.45 9.17
C TRP A 274 1.22 18.87 8.83
N PRO A 275 2.30 19.41 9.43
CA PRO A 275 3.64 18.85 9.27
C PRO A 275 3.85 17.50 9.98
N HIS A 276 2.91 17.11 10.86
CA HIS A 276 3.00 15.92 11.69
C HIS A 276 1.87 14.94 11.38
N GLY A 277 1.62 14.70 10.09
CA GLY A 277 0.72 13.66 9.61
C GLY A 277 1.38 12.28 9.57
N LEU A 278 0.62 11.26 9.93
CA LEU A 278 0.99 9.86 9.78
C LEU A 278 0.01 9.15 8.85
N SER A 279 0.54 8.43 7.86
CA SER A 279 -0.21 7.34 7.23
C SER A 279 -0.37 6.23 8.26
N ASN A 280 -1.55 5.63 8.31
CA ASN A 280 -1.77 4.45 9.13
C ASN A 280 -1.09 3.20 8.57
N THR A 281 -0.41 3.32 7.42
CA THR A 281 0.08 2.18 6.66
C THR A 281 1.39 2.46 5.92
N GLY A 282 2.18 1.40 5.71
CA GLY A 282 3.38 1.42 4.87
C GLY A 282 3.13 1.11 3.39
N GLU A 283 1.88 0.89 3.00
CA GLU A 283 1.47 0.41 1.67
C GLU A 283 0.34 1.25 1.04
N PRO A 284 0.30 1.41 -0.30
CA PRO A 284 -0.69 2.26 -0.99
C PRO A 284 -2.14 1.80 -0.86
N ALA A 285 -2.41 0.52 -1.13
CA ALA A 285 -3.78 0.02 -1.17
C ALA A 285 -4.46 0.10 0.21
N ALA A 286 -3.71 -0.21 1.27
CA ALA A 286 -4.20 -0.14 2.64
C ALA A 286 -4.48 1.31 3.10
N SER A 287 -3.87 2.34 2.51
CA SER A 287 -4.13 3.72 2.92
C SER A 287 -5.52 4.20 2.52
N ILE A 288 -6.11 3.61 1.46
CA ILE A 288 -7.44 3.99 0.98
C ILE A 288 -8.53 3.68 2.03
N PRO A 289 -8.66 2.44 2.56
CA PRO A 289 -9.56 2.16 3.69
C PRO A 289 -9.31 3.02 4.93
N SER A 290 -8.05 3.35 5.24
CA SER A 290 -7.72 4.21 6.39
C SER A 290 -8.19 5.65 6.21
N ILE A 291 -7.96 6.27 5.05
CA ILE A 291 -8.35 7.65 4.75
C ILE A 291 -9.87 7.79 4.67
N PHE A 292 -10.52 6.91 3.90
CA PHE A 292 -11.93 7.06 3.56
C PHE A 292 -12.88 6.36 4.52
N GLY A 293 -12.43 5.36 5.28
CA GLY A 293 -13.29 4.62 6.19
C GLY A 293 -12.84 4.65 7.64
N SER A 294 -11.65 5.16 7.94
CA SER A 294 -11.06 5.07 9.29
C SER A 294 -11.08 3.62 9.82
N LEU A 295 -10.84 2.66 8.93
CA LEU A 295 -11.09 1.24 9.16
C LEU A 295 -9.89 0.53 9.81
N PRO A 296 -10.13 -0.60 10.53
CA PRO A 296 -9.05 -1.52 10.90
C PRO A 296 -8.40 -2.15 9.66
N PHE A 297 -7.33 -2.90 9.87
CA PHE A 297 -6.49 -3.40 8.79
C PHE A 297 -6.75 -4.86 8.43
N GLY A 298 -7.23 -5.69 9.36
CA GLY A 298 -7.14 -7.14 9.19
C GLY A 298 -5.69 -7.63 9.25
N GLU A 299 -5.45 -8.89 8.85
CA GLU A 299 -4.10 -9.46 8.79
C GLU A 299 -3.42 -9.19 7.44
N GLU A 300 -4.14 -9.40 6.34
CA GLU A 300 -3.62 -9.25 4.96
C GLU A 300 -3.83 -7.84 4.37
N GLY A 301 -4.31 -6.89 5.18
CA GLY A 301 -4.81 -5.60 4.71
C GLY A 301 -6.30 -5.64 4.39
N PHE A 302 -7.00 -4.52 4.61
CA PHE A 302 -8.46 -4.50 4.65
C PHE A 302 -9.08 -4.86 3.29
N THR A 303 -8.48 -4.39 2.18
CA THR A 303 -8.94 -4.70 0.83
C THR A 303 -8.81 -6.18 0.48
N ASN A 304 -7.88 -6.90 1.14
CA ASN A 304 -7.57 -8.32 0.90
C ASN A 304 -8.31 -9.29 1.83
N LEU A 305 -9.25 -8.83 2.67
CA LEU A 305 -10.06 -9.71 3.52
C LEU A 305 -10.89 -10.69 2.69
N GLU A 306 -11.17 -11.90 3.17
CA GLU A 306 -12.03 -12.83 2.44
C GLU A 306 -13.43 -12.24 2.22
N SER A 307 -13.99 -11.62 3.26
CA SER A 307 -15.23 -10.84 3.22
C SER A 307 -14.96 -9.44 3.74
N LEU A 308 -15.43 -8.41 3.03
CA LEU A 308 -15.38 -7.04 3.51
C LEU A 308 -16.51 -6.82 4.53
N PRO A 309 -16.20 -6.41 5.77
CA PRO A 309 -17.24 -6.08 6.74
C PRO A 309 -18.04 -4.85 6.32
N GLU A 310 -19.30 -4.78 6.73
CA GLU A 310 -20.09 -3.55 6.60
C GLU A 310 -19.46 -2.43 7.43
N SER A 311 -19.28 -1.26 6.81
CA SER A 311 -18.72 -0.08 7.46
C SER A 311 -19.24 1.19 6.79
N TYR A 312 -19.27 2.29 7.54
CA TYR A 312 -19.54 3.62 7.00
C TYR A 312 -18.24 4.28 6.51
N THR A 313 -18.11 4.44 5.20
CA THR A 313 -17.01 5.19 4.60
C THR A 313 -17.49 6.54 4.04
N LEU A 314 -16.55 7.43 3.72
CA LEU A 314 -16.86 8.71 3.08
C LEU A 314 -17.57 8.48 1.73
N PHE A 315 -17.26 7.39 1.02
CA PHE A 315 -17.96 7.06 -0.22
C PHE A 315 -19.43 6.78 0.06
N ASP A 316 -19.73 5.94 1.04
CA ASP A 316 -21.11 5.61 1.43
C ASP A 316 -21.88 6.86 1.86
N LEU A 317 -21.32 7.64 2.80
CA LEU A 317 -21.98 8.83 3.35
C LEU A 317 -22.32 9.86 2.28
N LEU A 318 -21.40 10.09 1.34
CA LEU A 318 -21.61 11.09 0.30
C LEU A 318 -22.51 10.59 -0.83
N ASN A 319 -22.43 9.30 -1.18
CA ASN A 319 -23.33 8.68 -2.15
C ASN A 319 -24.79 8.75 -1.66
N GLU A 320 -25.05 8.39 -0.40
CA GLU A 320 -26.39 8.48 0.20
C GLU A 320 -26.92 9.92 0.23
N ASP A 321 -26.03 10.90 0.40
CA ASP A 321 -26.36 12.32 0.37
C ASP A 321 -26.45 12.90 -1.07
N GLY A 322 -26.23 12.09 -2.10
CA GLY A 322 -26.41 12.48 -3.51
C GLY A 322 -25.20 13.15 -4.17
N TYR A 323 -24.00 13.02 -3.59
CA TYR A 323 -22.76 13.32 -4.31
C TYR A 323 -22.56 12.34 -5.46
N GLN A 324 -21.80 12.76 -6.47
CA GLN A 324 -21.20 11.83 -7.42
C GLN A 324 -19.79 11.46 -6.96
N THR A 325 -19.51 10.16 -6.80
CA THR A 325 -18.20 9.68 -6.36
C THR A 325 -17.37 9.15 -7.52
N SER A 326 -16.08 9.51 -7.58
CA SER A 326 -15.15 8.93 -8.54
C SER A 326 -13.82 8.55 -7.92
N PHE A 327 -13.26 7.43 -8.38
CA PHE A 327 -11.91 6.99 -8.06
C PHE A 327 -11.10 6.86 -9.35
N ASN A 328 -9.99 7.57 -9.44
CA ASN A 328 -9.20 7.74 -10.65
C ASN A 328 -7.77 7.26 -10.40
N PHE A 329 -7.35 6.24 -11.15
CA PHE A 329 -6.06 5.59 -11.03
C PHE A 329 -5.52 5.21 -12.41
N GLY A 330 -4.26 5.54 -12.69
CA GLY A 330 -3.61 5.17 -13.95
C GLY A 330 -3.23 3.69 -14.05
N GLY A 331 -3.21 2.98 -12.92
CA GLY A 331 -2.72 1.60 -12.82
C GLY A 331 -3.82 0.55 -12.81
N ASN A 332 -3.42 -0.70 -12.54
CA ASN A 332 -4.35 -1.82 -12.49
C ASN A 332 -5.11 -1.86 -11.14
N ILE A 333 -6.41 -1.52 -11.17
CA ILE A 333 -7.29 -1.54 -9.99
C ILE A 333 -7.52 -2.93 -9.40
N SER A 334 -7.20 -4.02 -10.12
CA SER A 334 -7.31 -5.38 -9.58
C SER A 334 -6.20 -5.73 -8.60
N LEU A 335 -5.09 -4.97 -8.58
CA LEU A 335 -4.01 -5.20 -7.62
C LEU A 335 -4.50 -4.90 -6.19
N GLU A 336 -4.08 -5.74 -5.24
CA GLU A 336 -4.46 -5.63 -3.82
C GLU A 336 -5.98 -5.55 -3.60
N ASN A 337 -6.78 -6.13 -4.50
CA ASN A 337 -8.24 -6.13 -4.45
C ASN A 337 -8.88 -4.74 -4.32
N LEU A 338 -8.18 -3.68 -4.76
CA LEU A 338 -8.67 -2.31 -4.63
C LEU A 338 -9.99 -2.09 -5.36
N GLY A 339 -10.14 -2.65 -6.57
CA GLY A 339 -11.39 -2.58 -7.34
C GLY A 339 -12.57 -3.24 -6.63
N ARG A 340 -12.34 -4.37 -5.95
CA ARG A 340 -13.38 -5.06 -5.17
C ARG A 340 -13.84 -4.19 -3.99
N PHE A 341 -12.89 -3.57 -3.29
CA PHE A 341 -13.20 -2.61 -2.23
C PHE A 341 -14.00 -1.41 -2.75
N LEU A 342 -13.55 -0.74 -3.81
CA LEU A 342 -14.24 0.44 -4.36
C LEU A 342 -15.67 0.12 -4.84
N HIS A 343 -15.89 -1.08 -5.39
CA HIS A 343 -17.22 -1.55 -5.74
C HIS A 343 -18.10 -1.84 -4.52
N HIS A 344 -17.53 -2.42 -3.46
CA HIS A 344 -18.23 -2.64 -2.18
C HIS A 344 -18.64 -1.33 -1.50
N GLU A 345 -17.81 -0.28 -1.63
CA GLU A 345 -18.11 1.08 -1.15
C GLU A 345 -19.04 1.88 -2.08
N GLY A 346 -19.56 1.26 -3.15
CA GLY A 346 -20.54 1.89 -4.04
C GLY A 346 -20.00 3.07 -4.84
N VAL A 347 -18.70 3.17 -5.12
CA VAL A 347 -18.14 4.28 -5.91
C VAL A 347 -18.76 4.32 -7.32
N ASP A 348 -19.34 5.46 -7.72
CA ASP A 348 -20.09 5.57 -8.98
C ASP A 348 -19.21 5.35 -10.21
N LEU A 349 -18.03 5.98 -10.22
CA LEU A 349 -17.12 6.00 -11.36
C LEU A 349 -15.72 5.52 -10.96
N ILE A 350 -15.33 4.34 -11.42
CA ILE A 350 -14.00 3.78 -11.17
C ILE A 350 -13.21 3.80 -12.48
N SER A 351 -12.19 4.66 -12.55
CA SER A 351 -11.29 4.80 -13.68
C SER A 351 -9.95 4.15 -13.36
N GLY A 352 -9.62 3.04 -14.05
CA GLY A 352 -8.37 2.28 -13.93
C GLY A 352 -7.68 2.11 -15.29
N ARG A 353 -6.52 1.45 -15.35
CA ARG A 353 -5.75 1.21 -16.61
C ARG A 353 -6.62 0.81 -17.81
N LYS A 354 -7.62 -0.05 -17.62
CA LYS A 354 -8.51 -0.55 -18.68
C LYS A 354 -9.44 0.52 -19.29
N THR A 355 -9.61 1.68 -18.67
CA THR A 355 -10.52 2.74 -19.13
C THR A 355 -9.83 3.78 -20.03
N PHE A 356 -8.51 3.71 -20.18
CA PHE A 356 -7.73 4.64 -20.99
C PHE A 356 -7.70 4.19 -22.46
N GLY A 357 -7.91 5.14 -23.37
CA GLY A 357 -7.83 4.92 -24.81
C GLY A 357 -6.42 5.14 -25.41
N PRO A 358 -6.25 4.87 -26.72
CA PRO A 358 -4.95 4.96 -27.40
C PRO A 358 -4.38 6.39 -27.48
N GLN A 359 -5.17 7.41 -27.15
CA GLN A 359 -4.70 8.79 -27.09
C GLN A 359 -3.86 9.11 -25.85
N TYR A 360 -3.87 8.25 -24.82
CA TYR A 360 -3.08 8.44 -23.59
C TYR A 360 -1.75 7.71 -23.69
N LEU A 361 -0.70 8.33 -23.17
CA LEU A 361 0.64 7.75 -23.18
C LEU A 361 0.77 6.71 -22.05
N LEU A 362 0.88 5.43 -22.42
CA LEU A 362 1.18 4.36 -21.48
C LEU A 362 2.65 4.44 -21.06
N GLN A 363 2.95 4.17 -19.79
CA GLN A 363 4.32 4.02 -19.31
C GLN A 363 5.04 2.90 -20.09
N GLU A 364 6.32 3.12 -20.39
CA GLU A 364 7.17 2.09 -21.00
C GLU A 364 7.26 0.83 -20.14
N GLU A 365 7.48 -0.31 -20.78
CA GLU A 365 7.65 -1.56 -20.07
C GLU A 365 8.98 -1.61 -19.32
N ASP A 366 8.99 -2.21 -18.13
CA ASP A 366 10.20 -2.46 -17.38
C ASP A 366 11.05 -3.60 -17.99
N ALA A 367 12.15 -3.96 -17.33
CA ALA A 367 13.03 -5.03 -17.79
C ALA A 367 12.34 -6.42 -17.88
N ALA A 368 11.18 -6.60 -17.25
CA ALA A 368 10.36 -7.80 -17.30
C ALA A 368 9.24 -7.72 -18.35
N GLY A 369 9.15 -6.62 -19.12
CA GLY A 369 8.08 -6.42 -20.10
C GLY A 369 6.76 -5.95 -19.47
N ILE A 370 6.79 -5.41 -18.25
CA ILE A 370 5.59 -5.03 -17.49
C ILE A 370 5.51 -3.51 -17.38
N SER A 371 4.36 -2.94 -17.75
CA SER A 371 4.02 -1.53 -17.53
C SER A 371 3.06 -1.39 -16.34
N LEU A 372 3.33 -0.43 -15.44
CA LEU A 372 2.45 -0.15 -14.29
C LEU A 372 1.14 0.52 -14.72
N GLY A 373 1.12 1.20 -15.86
CA GLY A 373 -0.06 1.86 -16.41
C GLY A 373 0.23 3.27 -16.91
N TYR A 374 -0.72 4.18 -16.70
CA TYR A 374 -0.64 5.55 -17.20
C TYR A 374 0.00 6.48 -16.17
N PRO A 375 1.01 7.28 -16.56
CA PRO A 375 1.63 8.30 -15.69
C PRO A 375 0.66 9.39 -15.24
N ASP A 376 1.04 10.12 -14.20
CA ASP A 376 0.13 11.01 -13.45
C ASP A 376 -0.41 12.16 -14.31
N ALA A 377 0.36 12.69 -15.26
CA ALA A 377 -0.14 13.72 -16.18
C ALA A 377 -1.26 13.19 -17.09
N GLU A 378 -1.17 11.92 -17.52
CA GLU A 378 -2.20 11.28 -18.33
C GLU A 378 -3.44 10.93 -17.50
N LEU A 379 -3.26 10.55 -16.23
CA LEU A 379 -4.35 10.38 -15.26
C LEU A 379 -5.19 11.66 -15.15
N PHE A 380 -4.55 12.79 -14.85
CA PHE A 380 -5.25 14.06 -14.72
C PHE A 380 -5.86 14.54 -16.04
N ARG A 381 -5.14 14.36 -17.16
CA ARG A 381 -5.66 14.71 -18.49
C ARG A 381 -6.90 13.92 -18.84
N LYS A 382 -6.91 12.61 -18.57
CA LYS A 382 -8.08 11.76 -18.79
C LYS A 382 -9.30 12.25 -18.02
N TRP A 383 -9.13 12.61 -16.75
CA TRP A 383 -10.24 13.14 -15.95
C TRP A 383 -10.81 14.44 -16.55
N PHE A 384 -9.96 15.35 -17.07
CA PHE A 384 -10.45 16.54 -17.77
C PHE A 384 -11.18 16.20 -19.08
N ASP A 385 -10.69 15.23 -19.85
CA ASP A 385 -11.31 14.79 -21.11
C ASP A 385 -12.69 14.13 -20.87
N ASP A 386 -12.83 13.39 -19.77
CA ASP A 386 -14.07 12.72 -19.37
C ASP A 386 -15.00 13.64 -18.54
N TYR A 387 -14.53 14.82 -18.16
CA TYR A 387 -15.26 15.74 -17.29
C TYR A 387 -16.62 16.10 -17.90
N THR A 388 -17.66 15.89 -17.11
CA THR A 388 -19.01 16.38 -17.39
C THR A 388 -19.45 17.24 -16.22
N SER A 389 -19.98 18.43 -16.51
CA SER A 389 -20.60 19.26 -15.47
C SER A 389 -21.93 18.60 -15.09
N VAL A 390 -22.13 18.40 -13.80
CA VAL A 390 -23.33 17.77 -13.23
C VAL A 390 -23.90 18.70 -12.17
N ASP A 391 -25.22 18.73 -12.02
CA ASP A 391 -25.93 19.54 -11.03
C ASP A 391 -25.96 18.85 -9.64
N ARG A 392 -24.79 18.36 -9.20
CA ARG A 392 -24.58 17.72 -7.91
C ARG A 392 -23.12 17.84 -7.48
N PRO A 393 -22.83 17.92 -6.18
CA PRO A 393 -21.45 18.00 -5.70
C PRO A 393 -20.72 16.67 -5.97
N ARG A 394 -19.39 16.73 -6.02
CA ARG A 394 -18.53 15.60 -6.36
C ARG A 394 -17.55 15.26 -5.26
N LEU A 395 -17.29 13.96 -5.09
CA LEU A 395 -16.10 13.46 -4.44
C LEU A 395 -15.21 12.84 -5.53
N ASP A 396 -14.08 13.47 -5.83
CA ASP A 396 -13.12 12.95 -6.81
C ASP A 396 -11.83 12.54 -6.13
N VAL A 397 -11.49 11.26 -6.21
CA VAL A 397 -10.28 10.70 -5.63
C VAL A 397 -9.28 10.37 -6.73
N PHE A 398 -8.06 10.86 -6.59
CA PHE A 398 -6.93 10.55 -7.46
C PHE A 398 -5.87 9.81 -6.66
N LEU A 399 -5.47 8.64 -7.15
CA LEU A 399 -4.29 7.92 -6.67
C LEU A 399 -3.20 8.02 -7.74
N THR A 400 -2.08 8.66 -7.42
CA THR A 400 -0.94 8.76 -8.35
C THR A 400 -0.08 7.49 -8.32
N GLN A 401 0.80 7.29 -9.30
CA GLN A 401 1.69 6.13 -9.32
C GLN A 401 3.07 6.38 -9.95
N SER A 402 3.33 7.57 -10.49
CA SER A 402 4.57 7.81 -11.25
C SER A 402 5.83 7.77 -10.36
N THR A 403 5.65 7.96 -9.05
CA THR A 403 6.64 7.80 -7.98
C THR A 403 6.84 6.36 -7.50
N LYS A 404 6.26 5.37 -8.18
CA LYS A 404 6.45 3.95 -7.87
C LYS A 404 7.60 3.37 -8.67
N SER A 405 8.42 2.53 -8.04
CA SER A 405 9.46 1.74 -8.72
C SER A 405 8.84 0.93 -9.88
N PRO A 406 9.41 0.96 -11.10
CA PRO A 406 10.78 1.36 -11.45
C PRO A 406 10.98 2.85 -11.86
N PHE A 407 10.06 3.75 -11.50
CA PHE A 407 10.17 5.20 -11.73
C PHE A 407 10.25 5.62 -13.21
N LEU A 408 9.70 4.78 -14.10
CA LEU A 408 9.67 5.03 -15.54
C LEU A 408 8.67 6.14 -15.86
N ILE A 409 9.14 7.39 -15.89
CA ILE A 409 8.31 8.54 -16.25
C ILE A 409 8.55 8.96 -17.71
N PRO A 410 7.56 9.57 -18.38
CA PRO A 410 7.76 10.18 -19.68
C PRO A 410 8.83 11.26 -19.65
N SER A 411 9.70 11.27 -20.66
CA SER A 411 10.81 12.23 -20.77
C SER A 411 11.79 12.19 -19.58
N LEU A 412 12.14 10.99 -19.08
CA LEU A 412 13.03 10.80 -17.94
C LEU A 412 14.32 11.66 -18.02
N ASP A 413 15.04 11.62 -19.16
CA ASP A 413 16.26 12.43 -19.39
C ASP A 413 16.08 13.93 -19.10
N LYS A 414 14.90 14.49 -19.38
CA LYS A 414 14.59 15.90 -19.12
C LYS A 414 14.52 16.18 -17.63
N TYR A 415 13.95 15.26 -16.86
CA TYR A 415 13.81 15.40 -15.42
C TYR A 415 15.11 15.05 -14.70
N GLU A 416 15.89 14.07 -15.17
CA GLU A 416 17.24 13.78 -14.65
C GLU A 416 18.18 14.98 -14.79
N LYS A 417 18.14 15.69 -15.93
CA LYS A 417 18.89 16.96 -16.08
C LYS A 417 18.49 18.00 -15.04
N LYS A 418 17.19 18.12 -14.72
CA LYS A 418 16.74 19.00 -13.64
C LYS A 418 17.21 18.52 -12.27
N VAL A 419 17.27 17.21 -12.05
CA VAL A 419 17.82 16.64 -10.81
C VAL A 419 19.29 17.02 -10.67
N GLU A 420 20.08 16.90 -11.74
CA GLU A 420 21.47 17.32 -11.77
C GLU A 420 21.60 18.82 -11.43
N GLU A 421 20.83 19.69 -12.11
CA GLU A 421 20.79 21.13 -11.85
C GLU A 421 20.49 21.46 -10.38
N ILE A 422 19.46 20.84 -9.79
CA ILE A 422 19.10 21.02 -8.38
C ILE A 422 20.21 20.50 -7.46
N SER A 423 20.81 19.35 -7.78
CA SER A 423 21.83 18.69 -6.96
C SER A 423 23.13 19.50 -6.84
N THR A 424 23.43 20.34 -7.83
CA THR A 424 24.63 21.19 -7.83
C THR A 424 24.51 22.42 -6.92
N GLN A 425 23.32 22.72 -6.40
CA GLN A 425 23.10 23.85 -5.51
C GLN A 425 23.89 23.70 -4.18
N ALA A 426 24.48 24.82 -3.72
CA ALA A 426 25.36 24.83 -2.54
C ALA A 426 24.64 24.46 -1.24
N GLU A 427 23.33 24.64 -1.16
CA GLU A 427 22.53 24.45 0.06
C GLU A 427 22.23 22.98 0.40
N ILE A 428 22.48 22.05 -0.53
CA ILE A 428 22.25 20.61 -0.29
C ILE A 428 23.48 19.99 0.38
N ALA A 429 23.28 19.36 1.54
CA ALA A 429 24.33 18.65 2.26
C ALA A 429 24.96 17.53 1.40
N ASP A 430 26.28 17.31 1.53
CA ASP A 430 27.02 16.33 0.71
C ASP A 430 26.47 14.90 0.80
N ARG A 431 25.94 14.53 1.97
CA ARG A 431 25.25 13.25 2.17
C ARG A 431 24.03 13.13 1.26
N ASN A 432 23.19 14.17 1.23
CA ASN A 432 22.00 14.22 0.38
C ASN A 432 22.37 14.25 -1.10
N LYS A 433 23.46 14.96 -1.49
CA LYS A 433 23.98 14.92 -2.87
C LYS A 433 24.35 13.51 -3.33
N ARG A 434 25.03 12.72 -2.48
CA ARG A 434 25.35 11.31 -2.78
C ARG A 434 24.09 10.46 -2.94
N LEU A 435 23.09 10.68 -2.08
CA LEU A 435 21.83 9.96 -2.17
C LEU A 435 21.06 10.32 -3.44
N ILE A 436 21.00 11.61 -3.81
CA ILE A 436 20.36 12.10 -5.03
C ILE A 436 20.98 11.47 -6.26
N ARG A 437 22.32 11.58 -6.42
CA ARG A 437 23.05 11.02 -7.58
C ARG A 437 22.90 9.50 -7.73
N LYS A 438 22.61 8.78 -6.64
CA LYS A 438 22.45 7.32 -6.69
C LYS A 438 21.03 6.91 -7.12
N ASN A 439 20.05 7.79 -6.96
CA ASN A 439 18.64 7.49 -7.18
C ASN A 439 17.98 8.60 -8.03
N GLU A 440 18.66 9.05 -9.10
CA GLU A 440 18.23 10.20 -9.91
C GLU A 440 16.82 10.02 -10.47
N GLU A 441 16.48 8.79 -10.85
CA GLU A 441 15.17 8.37 -11.35
C GLU A 441 14.04 8.61 -10.32
N ILE A 442 14.31 8.38 -9.03
CA ILE A 442 13.36 8.66 -7.95
C ILE A 442 13.09 10.17 -7.89
N PHE A 443 14.14 10.98 -7.85
CA PHE A 443 14.00 12.44 -7.79
C PHE A 443 13.39 13.04 -9.06
N ALA A 444 13.66 12.44 -10.22
CA ALA A 444 13.04 12.81 -11.50
C ALA A 444 11.53 12.54 -11.49
N SER A 445 11.12 11.38 -10.97
CA SER A 445 9.70 11.01 -10.81
C SER A 445 8.94 11.93 -9.86
N LEU A 446 9.58 12.41 -8.80
CA LEU A 446 9.03 13.36 -7.85
C LEU A 446 8.76 14.72 -8.53
N LEU A 447 9.71 15.23 -9.32
CA LEU A 447 9.53 16.44 -10.12
C LEU A 447 8.44 16.31 -11.19
N TYR A 448 8.31 15.13 -11.81
CA TYR A 448 7.26 14.85 -12.78
C TYR A 448 5.88 14.90 -12.11
N THR A 449 5.75 14.24 -10.97
CA THR A 449 4.51 14.18 -10.18
C THR A 449 4.10 15.56 -9.67
N ASP A 450 5.04 16.33 -9.10
CA ASP A 450 4.80 17.72 -8.68
C ASP A 450 4.27 18.59 -9.84
N GLN A 451 4.89 18.45 -11.01
CA GLN A 451 4.46 19.16 -12.22
C GLN A 451 3.09 18.71 -12.71
N ALA A 452 2.77 17.42 -12.65
CA ALA A 452 1.47 16.87 -13.04
C ALA A 452 0.36 17.41 -12.12
N VAL A 453 0.58 17.39 -10.80
CA VAL A 453 -0.34 17.98 -9.80
C VAL A 453 -0.50 19.48 -10.03
N ARG A 454 0.59 20.21 -10.30
CA ARG A 454 0.52 21.63 -10.66
C ARG A 454 -0.39 21.88 -11.85
N THR A 455 -0.18 21.14 -12.94
CA THR A 455 -0.98 21.28 -14.16
C THR A 455 -2.45 20.93 -13.92
N PHE A 456 -2.72 19.92 -13.09
CA PHE A 456 -4.08 19.60 -12.65
C PHE A 456 -4.73 20.77 -11.90
N MET A 457 -4.07 21.29 -10.87
CA MET A 457 -4.59 22.39 -10.06
C MET A 457 -4.80 23.67 -10.88
N GLU A 458 -3.85 24.03 -11.74
CA GLU A 458 -3.99 25.18 -12.68
C GLU A 458 -5.11 24.94 -13.71
N GLY A 459 -5.32 23.69 -14.12
CA GLY A 459 -6.44 23.28 -14.96
C GLY A 459 -7.79 23.42 -14.27
N TYR A 460 -7.87 22.95 -13.03
CA TYR A 460 -9.08 22.97 -12.23
C TYR A 460 -9.48 24.40 -11.87
N LYS A 461 -8.50 25.29 -11.59
CA LYS A 461 -8.72 26.73 -11.36
C LYS A 461 -9.53 27.43 -12.47
N ARG A 462 -9.58 26.88 -13.69
CA ARG A 462 -10.35 27.43 -14.81
C ARG A 462 -11.82 27.02 -14.82
N LYS A 463 -12.23 26.12 -13.92
CA LYS A 463 -13.61 25.65 -13.77
C LYS A 463 -14.36 26.53 -12.76
N ALA A 464 -15.65 26.77 -12.97
CA ALA A 464 -16.47 27.57 -12.05
C ALA A 464 -16.56 26.91 -10.67
N GLU A 465 -16.56 25.58 -10.66
CA GLU A 465 -16.63 24.71 -9.49
C GLU A 465 -15.43 24.87 -8.55
N PHE A 466 -14.27 25.37 -9.04
CA PHE A 466 -13.07 25.59 -8.23
C PHE A 466 -13.36 26.42 -6.98
N TYR A 467 -14.15 27.49 -7.11
CA TYR A 467 -14.49 28.40 -6.03
C TYR A 467 -15.39 27.80 -4.94
N ASN A 468 -15.89 26.57 -5.14
CA ASN A 468 -16.62 25.79 -4.14
C ASN A 468 -16.01 24.37 -4.03
N THR A 469 -14.68 24.27 -3.99
CA THR A 469 -13.98 22.98 -3.89
C THR A 469 -13.01 22.97 -2.70
N ILE A 470 -12.98 21.86 -1.96
CA ILE A 470 -11.99 21.55 -0.94
C ILE A 470 -11.04 20.49 -1.49
N PHE A 471 -9.76 20.80 -1.56
CA PHE A 471 -8.71 19.87 -1.97
C PHE A 471 -8.02 19.29 -0.73
N ILE A 472 -7.91 17.97 -0.66
CA ILE A 472 -7.16 17.24 0.37
C ILE A 472 -6.01 16.51 -0.32
N ILE A 473 -4.77 16.82 0.08
CA ILE A 473 -3.56 16.30 -0.56
C ILE A 473 -2.70 15.62 0.50
N THR A 474 -2.35 14.36 0.28
CA THR A 474 -1.52 13.56 1.19
C THR A 474 -0.73 12.50 0.43
N GLY A 475 0.25 11.89 1.09
CA GLY A 475 0.93 10.70 0.58
C GLY A 475 0.29 9.42 1.09
N THR A 476 0.43 8.31 0.36
CA THR A 476 0.04 6.97 0.85
C THR A 476 0.94 6.50 2.00
N HIS A 477 2.25 6.75 1.87
CA HIS A 477 3.32 6.43 2.81
C HIS A 477 4.56 7.23 2.37
N ASN A 478 5.68 7.13 3.10
CA ASN A 478 6.95 7.74 2.72
C ASN A 478 7.85 6.71 2.00
N LEU A 479 8.39 7.08 0.83
CA LEU A 479 9.16 6.22 -0.09
C LEU A 479 10.14 5.29 0.64
N SER A 480 9.91 3.98 0.53
CA SER A 480 10.70 2.94 1.19
C SER A 480 12.09 2.76 0.57
N GLU A 481 12.24 3.15 -0.69
CA GLU A 481 13.45 3.11 -1.50
C GLU A 481 14.48 4.14 -1.03
N LEU A 482 14.07 5.13 -0.24
CA LEU A 482 14.97 6.06 0.44
C LEU A 482 15.20 5.65 1.90
N PRO A 483 16.40 5.92 2.46
CA PRO A 483 16.72 5.53 3.83
C PRO A 483 15.83 6.22 4.85
N GLN A 484 15.13 5.43 5.66
CA GLN A 484 14.27 5.94 6.73
C GLN A 484 15.08 6.34 7.97
N LYS A 485 14.73 7.48 8.58
CA LYS A 485 15.43 8.01 9.77
C LYS A 485 15.23 7.14 11.01
N ASP A 486 14.00 6.68 11.22
CA ASP A 486 13.58 5.81 12.33
C ASP A 486 12.35 4.98 11.94
N TYR A 487 11.82 4.18 12.86
CA TYR A 487 10.68 3.29 12.63
C TYR A 487 9.40 4.02 12.21
N LEU A 488 9.23 5.28 12.59
CA LEU A 488 8.07 6.07 12.18
C LEU A 488 8.27 6.74 10.82
N GLY A 489 9.51 6.85 10.32
CA GLY A 489 9.84 7.56 9.07
C GLY A 489 8.96 7.18 7.88
N ARG A 490 8.67 5.88 7.72
CA ARG A 490 7.84 5.35 6.62
C ARG A 490 6.39 5.83 6.64
N TYR A 491 5.89 6.17 7.81
CA TYR A 491 4.51 6.58 8.00
C TYR A 491 4.36 8.11 7.90
N ARG A 492 5.45 8.88 7.90
CA ARG A 492 5.36 10.35 7.90
C ARG A 492 4.92 10.87 6.53
N VAL A 493 3.74 11.45 6.48
CA VAL A 493 3.15 12.01 5.26
C VAL A 493 2.66 13.42 5.52
N PRO A 494 2.71 14.31 4.52
CA PRO A 494 2.05 15.61 4.64
C PRO A 494 0.54 15.41 4.64
N LEU A 495 -0.19 16.31 5.31
CA LEU A 495 -1.61 16.51 5.09
C LEU A 495 -1.84 17.99 4.80
N ILE A 496 -2.35 18.26 3.60
CA ILE A 496 -2.59 19.62 3.10
C ILE A 496 -4.09 19.71 2.77
N ILE A 497 -4.77 20.71 3.31
CA ILE A 497 -6.11 21.08 2.90
C ILE A 497 -6.04 22.46 2.24
N SER A 498 -6.35 22.52 0.96
CA SER A 498 -6.32 23.74 0.15
C SER A 498 -7.71 24.06 -0.37
N SER A 499 -8.10 25.33 -0.37
CA SER A 499 -9.36 25.77 -0.95
C SER A 499 -9.36 27.28 -1.15
N PRO A 500 -9.99 27.81 -2.21
CA PRO A 500 -10.25 29.25 -2.32
C PRO A 500 -11.22 29.78 -1.25
N MET A 501 -11.89 28.90 -0.49
CA MET A 501 -12.78 29.26 0.60
C MET A 501 -12.06 29.37 1.96
N LEU A 502 -10.76 29.11 2.05
CA LEU A 502 -10.03 29.26 3.30
C LEU A 502 -10.00 30.73 3.75
N ILE A 503 -10.27 30.97 5.03
CA ILE A 503 -10.16 32.31 5.64
C ILE A 503 -8.71 32.78 5.64
N SER A 504 -7.80 31.89 6.02
CA SER A 504 -6.36 32.13 6.04
C SER A 504 -5.59 30.80 6.03
N PRO A 505 -4.40 30.75 5.40
CA PRO A 505 -3.51 29.60 5.54
C PRO A 505 -3.06 29.44 7.00
N SER A 506 -2.81 28.20 7.42
CA SER A 506 -2.37 27.91 8.78
C SER A 506 -1.50 26.66 8.85
N ARG A 507 -0.51 26.67 9.75
CA ARG A 507 0.28 25.49 10.09
C ARG A 507 -0.25 24.91 11.41
N ILE A 508 -0.73 23.68 11.36
CA ILE A 508 -1.37 23.02 12.50
C ILE A 508 -0.44 21.91 12.99
N ASN A 509 0.20 22.12 14.14
CA ASN A 509 1.28 21.25 14.62
C ASN A 509 0.78 19.99 15.36
N SER A 510 -0.53 19.75 15.42
CA SER A 510 -1.07 18.56 16.06
C SER A 510 -0.65 17.28 15.34
N LEU A 511 -0.37 16.21 16.08
CA LEU A 511 -0.19 14.88 15.53
C LEU A 511 -1.54 14.34 15.05
N VAL A 512 -1.62 14.00 13.77
CA VAL A 512 -2.81 13.45 13.12
C VAL A 512 -2.44 12.23 12.28
N ALA A 513 -3.42 11.38 12.00
CA ALA A 513 -3.27 10.22 11.13
C ALA A 513 -4.33 10.21 10.01
N HIS A 514 -4.14 9.38 8.99
CA HIS A 514 -5.14 9.21 7.92
C HIS A 514 -6.53 8.84 8.44
N THR A 515 -6.60 8.03 9.50
CA THR A 515 -7.85 7.65 10.17
C THR A 515 -8.64 8.85 10.71
N ASP A 516 -8.02 10.01 10.90
CA ASP A 516 -8.67 11.22 11.39
C ASP A 516 -9.35 12.06 10.30
N VAL A 517 -9.08 11.76 9.02
CA VAL A 517 -9.60 12.56 7.89
C VAL A 517 -11.11 12.40 7.72
N LEU A 518 -11.61 11.17 7.72
CA LEU A 518 -13.05 10.90 7.61
C LEU A 518 -13.86 11.55 8.75
N PRO A 519 -13.53 11.34 10.05
CA PRO A 519 -14.27 11.98 11.14
C PRO A 519 -14.35 13.51 11.01
N GLU A 520 -13.25 14.15 10.61
CA GLU A 520 -13.22 15.61 10.47
C GLU A 520 -14.09 16.11 9.31
N LEU A 521 -14.03 15.44 8.15
CA LEU A 521 -14.85 15.81 7.00
C LEU A 521 -16.33 15.53 7.23
N ALA A 522 -16.66 14.38 7.84
CA ALA A 522 -18.03 14.05 8.20
C ALA A 522 -18.59 15.07 9.20
N GLY A 523 -17.80 15.49 10.20
CA GLY A 523 -18.19 16.52 11.17
C GLY A 523 -18.43 17.90 10.53
N LEU A 524 -17.55 18.34 9.61
CA LEU A 524 -17.77 19.56 8.83
C LEU A 524 -19.07 19.49 8.03
N LEU A 525 -19.28 18.41 7.28
CA LEU A 525 -20.41 18.27 6.38
C LEU A 525 -21.74 18.13 7.13
N HIS A 526 -21.74 17.36 8.22
CA HIS A 526 -22.91 17.22 9.08
C HIS A 526 -23.31 18.56 9.71
N SER A 527 -22.34 19.28 10.30
CA SER A 527 -22.62 20.53 11.02
C SER A 527 -23.04 21.68 10.10
N GLN A 528 -22.54 21.73 8.85
CA GLN A 528 -22.79 22.86 7.94
C GLN A 528 -23.86 22.58 6.88
N TYR A 529 -23.98 21.32 6.45
CA TYR A 529 -24.84 20.93 5.33
C TYR A 529 -25.87 19.85 5.69
N GLN A 530 -25.92 19.42 6.96
CA GLN A 530 -26.86 18.39 7.44
C GLN A 530 -26.73 17.06 6.69
N VAL A 531 -25.53 16.76 6.17
CA VAL A 531 -25.23 15.45 5.60
C VAL A 531 -25.54 14.38 6.64
N SER A 532 -26.24 13.33 6.22
CA SER A 532 -26.60 12.21 7.09
C SER A 532 -25.33 11.49 7.55
N VAL A 533 -25.05 11.53 8.86
CA VAL A 533 -23.95 10.80 9.49
C VAL A 533 -24.56 9.99 10.63
N PRO A 534 -24.24 8.68 10.74
CA PRO A 534 -24.81 7.82 11.77
C PRO A 534 -24.40 8.26 13.17
N GLU A 535 -25.30 8.08 14.14
CA GLU A 535 -25.03 8.39 15.56
C GLU A 535 -23.94 7.51 16.16
N MET A 536 -23.77 6.30 15.61
CA MET A 536 -22.77 5.32 16.06
C MET A 536 -21.86 4.94 14.88
N VAL A 537 -20.56 4.98 15.11
CA VAL A 537 -19.51 4.71 14.11
C VAL A 537 -18.49 3.71 14.64
N SER A 538 -17.80 3.02 13.73
CA SER A 538 -16.70 2.09 14.05
C SER A 538 -15.32 2.63 13.67
N TRP A 539 -15.20 3.95 13.48
CA TRP A 539 -13.99 4.63 13.02
C TRP A 539 -12.89 4.60 14.06
N LEU A 540 -11.64 4.43 13.63
CA LEU A 540 -10.46 4.42 14.52
C LEU A 540 -10.02 5.84 14.94
N GLY A 541 -10.10 6.81 14.04
CA GLY A 541 -9.68 8.20 14.28
C GLY A 541 -10.75 9.06 14.94
N THR A 542 -10.34 10.22 15.47
CA THR A 542 -11.21 11.13 16.24
C THR A 542 -11.33 12.53 15.64
N GLY A 543 -10.54 12.85 14.62
CA GLY A 543 -10.54 14.16 13.96
C GLY A 543 -9.16 14.80 13.90
N LEU A 544 -9.05 15.89 13.14
CA LEU A 544 -7.77 16.54 12.83
C LEU A 544 -7.35 17.61 13.83
N PHE A 545 -8.30 18.11 14.63
CA PHE A 545 -8.09 19.20 15.57
C PHE A 545 -8.18 18.73 17.01
N HIS A 546 -7.14 19.04 17.79
CA HIS A 546 -7.08 18.82 19.23
C HIS A 546 -6.12 19.84 19.86
N GLU A 547 -6.21 20.00 21.18
CA GLU A 547 -5.34 20.92 21.91
C GLU A 547 -3.94 20.32 22.12
N GLY A 548 -2.92 21.08 21.70
CA GLY A 548 -1.52 20.71 21.86
C GLY A 548 -0.97 19.84 20.72
N PHE A 549 0.23 19.29 20.94
CA PHE A 549 0.89 18.43 19.94
C PHE A 549 0.35 17.00 19.98
N PHE A 550 0.15 16.47 21.19
CA PHE A 550 -0.37 15.12 21.43
C PHE A 550 -1.70 15.23 22.15
N GLU A 551 -2.73 14.64 21.56
CA GLU A 551 -3.98 14.38 22.26
C GLU A 551 -3.75 13.26 23.28
N LYS A 552 -4.25 13.45 24.50
CA LYS A 552 -4.11 12.48 25.57
C LYS A 552 -4.85 11.20 25.18
N ASP A 553 -4.19 10.05 25.32
CA ASP A 553 -4.75 8.72 25.02
C ASP A 553 -5.10 8.44 23.55
N LYS A 554 -4.85 9.36 22.61
CA LYS A 554 -5.07 9.13 21.17
C LYS A 554 -4.32 7.90 20.69
N ILE A 555 -5.04 6.97 20.07
CA ILE A 555 -4.52 5.71 19.56
C ILE A 555 -4.30 5.83 18.06
N ILE A 556 -3.09 5.53 17.60
CA ILE A 556 -2.76 5.46 16.17
C ILE A 556 -2.09 4.11 15.92
N PRO A 557 -2.84 3.10 15.47
CA PRO A 557 -2.26 1.83 15.08
C PRO A 557 -1.68 1.98 13.66
N LEU A 558 -0.57 1.29 13.40
CA LEU A 558 0.20 1.44 12.17
C LEU A 558 0.45 0.05 11.54
N PHE A 559 -0.12 -0.16 10.36
CA PHE A 559 0.01 -1.37 9.56
C PHE A 559 1.24 -1.30 8.67
N ARG A 560 2.24 -2.16 8.90
CA ARG A 560 3.47 -2.08 8.13
C ARG A 560 3.30 -2.72 6.74
N HIS A 561 2.76 -3.93 6.72
CA HIS A 561 2.45 -4.76 5.56
C HIS A 561 1.64 -5.98 6.02
N ARG A 562 1.25 -6.85 5.07
CA ARG A 562 0.56 -8.12 5.34
C ARG A 562 1.20 -8.92 6.47
N GLY A 563 0.38 -9.42 7.38
CA GLY A 563 0.75 -10.15 8.59
C GLY A 563 1.42 -9.30 9.67
N ASN A 564 1.54 -7.97 9.51
CA ASN A 564 2.55 -7.21 10.24
C ASN A 564 2.11 -5.83 10.74
N ILE A 565 1.25 -5.80 11.75
CA ILE A 565 1.01 -4.60 12.57
C ILE A 565 2.10 -4.56 13.67
N GLN A 566 3.16 -3.77 13.46
CA GLN A 566 4.31 -3.69 14.39
C GLN A 566 4.33 -2.43 15.24
N GLU A 567 3.73 -1.35 14.73
CA GLU A 567 3.77 -0.05 15.36
C GLU A 567 2.41 0.32 15.93
N TYR A 568 2.44 0.92 17.12
CA TYR A 568 1.24 1.40 17.80
C TYR A 568 1.59 2.59 18.67
N ILE A 569 0.88 3.70 18.46
CA ILE A 569 1.07 4.93 19.21
C ILE A 569 -0.12 5.11 20.15
N ARG A 570 0.16 5.54 21.38
CA ARG A 570 -0.84 6.04 22.33
C ARG A 570 -0.34 7.34 22.96
N GLY A 571 -1.01 8.46 22.66
CA GLY A 571 -0.57 9.79 23.06
C GLY A 571 0.85 10.09 22.58
N ASN A 572 1.79 10.26 23.51
CA ASN A 572 3.20 10.58 23.20
C ASN A 572 4.15 9.37 23.31
N VAL A 573 3.63 8.15 23.42
CA VAL A 573 4.43 6.91 23.45
C VAL A 573 4.10 6.02 22.27
N CYS A 574 5.12 5.33 21.75
CA CYS A 574 5.02 4.40 20.64
C CYS A 574 5.65 3.08 21.02
N ILE A 575 5.05 1.96 20.62
CA ILE A 575 5.71 0.66 20.57
C ILE A 575 6.05 0.35 19.11
N SER A 576 7.25 -0.15 18.86
CA SER A 576 7.66 -0.72 17.57
C SER A 576 8.36 -2.04 17.86
N GLY A 577 7.75 -3.15 17.44
CA GLY A 577 8.15 -4.49 17.82
C GLY A 577 8.10 -4.68 19.34
N ASN A 578 9.26 -4.72 19.99
CA ASN A 578 9.37 -4.87 21.44
C ASN A 578 9.84 -3.64 22.18
N SER A 579 10.35 -2.66 21.46
CA SER A 579 10.88 -1.44 22.03
C SER A 579 9.75 -0.44 22.18
N VAL A 580 9.71 0.20 23.33
CA VAL A 580 8.84 1.36 23.57
C VAL A 580 9.69 2.60 23.42
N TYR A 581 9.07 3.67 22.92
CA TYR A 581 9.71 4.95 22.65
C TYR A 581 8.80 6.08 23.11
N ARG A 582 9.40 7.18 23.56
CA ARG A 582 8.70 8.46 23.67
C ARG A 582 8.85 9.22 22.36
N ILE A 583 7.76 9.81 21.89
CA ILE A 583 7.72 10.61 20.66
C ILE A 583 7.96 12.07 21.03
N GLY A 584 8.91 12.73 20.35
CA GLY A 584 9.11 14.18 20.45
C GLY A 584 8.17 14.96 19.53
N ALA A 585 8.13 16.28 19.70
CA ALA A 585 7.36 17.19 18.83
C ALA A 585 7.85 17.24 17.38
N ASP A 586 8.94 16.56 17.03
CA ASP A 586 9.44 16.39 15.66
C ASP A 586 9.27 14.94 15.16
N LEU A 587 8.43 14.17 15.85
CA LEU A 587 8.20 12.74 15.65
C LEU A 587 9.44 11.86 15.80
N ASN A 588 10.56 12.39 16.30
CA ASN A 588 11.72 11.55 16.59
C ASN A 588 11.45 10.66 17.81
N LEU A 589 11.97 9.44 17.72
CA LEU A 589 11.87 8.45 18.79
C LEU A 589 13.01 8.61 19.81
N PHE A 590 12.65 8.69 21.09
CA PHE A 590 13.54 8.74 22.24
C PHE A 590 13.33 7.54 23.15
N GLU A 591 14.33 7.21 23.98
CA GLU A 591 14.16 6.19 25.00
C GLU A 591 13.00 6.56 25.95
N PRO A 592 12.17 5.59 26.33
CA PRO A 592 11.17 5.80 27.36
C PRO A 592 11.97 5.98 28.65
N GLY A 593 11.92 7.15 29.27
CA GLY A 593 12.51 7.34 30.60
C GLY A 593 11.79 6.49 31.66
N GLU A 594 11.73 6.93 32.91
CA GLU A 594 10.83 6.35 33.94
C GLU A 594 9.34 6.59 33.64
N ALA A 595 8.98 6.86 32.39
CA ALA A 595 7.63 7.17 31.98
C ALA A 595 6.73 5.94 32.18
N GLY A 596 5.80 6.05 33.14
CA GLY A 596 4.72 5.10 33.33
C GLY A 596 3.89 4.91 32.05
N GLY A 597 3.23 3.76 31.93
CA GLY A 597 2.34 3.45 30.80
C GLY A 597 2.91 2.46 29.77
N VAL A 598 4.12 1.91 29.96
CA VAL A 598 4.67 0.85 29.09
C VAL A 598 3.78 -0.39 29.07
N ASP A 599 3.36 -0.88 30.25
CA ASP A 599 2.49 -2.06 30.35
C ASP A 599 1.09 -1.79 29.80
N GLU A 600 0.61 -0.56 30.00
CA GLU A 600 -0.67 -0.11 29.47
C GLU A 600 -0.64 -0.03 27.94
N LEU A 601 0.43 0.53 27.36
CA LEU A 601 0.67 0.57 25.91
C LEU A 601 0.75 -0.84 25.32
N ARG A 602 1.51 -1.75 25.95
CA ARG A 602 1.61 -3.16 25.51
C ARG A 602 0.27 -3.88 25.58
N THR A 603 -0.51 -3.62 26.61
CA THR A 603 -1.84 -4.22 26.77
C THR A 603 -2.82 -3.65 25.75
N SER A 604 -2.84 -2.33 25.58
CA SER A 604 -3.63 -1.64 24.56
C SER A 604 -3.30 -2.14 23.16
N PHE A 605 -2.01 -2.32 22.84
CA PHE A 605 -1.59 -2.85 21.54
C PHE A 605 -2.02 -4.31 21.31
N ARG A 606 -1.86 -5.18 22.31
CA ARG A 606 -2.36 -6.57 22.22
C ARG A 606 -3.87 -6.61 22.03
N ASN A 607 -4.61 -5.79 22.77
CA ASN A 607 -6.05 -5.68 22.65
C ASN A 607 -6.46 -5.19 21.26
N PHE A 608 -5.78 -4.17 20.73
CA PHE A 608 -6.03 -3.69 19.36
C PHE A 608 -5.80 -4.80 18.33
N LYS A 609 -4.69 -5.54 18.40
CA LYS A 609 -4.43 -6.66 17.46
C LYS A 609 -5.55 -7.70 17.50
N ALA A 610 -6.01 -8.06 18.71
CA ALA A 610 -7.10 -9.01 18.90
C ALA A 610 -8.44 -8.48 18.35
N ILE A 611 -8.76 -7.22 18.63
CA ILE A 611 -9.96 -6.55 18.10
C ILE A 611 -9.90 -6.48 16.58
N ASN A 612 -8.79 -6.00 16.00
CA ASN A 612 -8.56 -5.91 14.57
C ASN A 612 -8.82 -7.25 13.86
N GLN A 613 -8.25 -8.34 14.39
CA GLN A 613 -8.45 -9.69 13.85
C GLN A 613 -9.90 -10.16 14.01
N TYR A 614 -10.53 -9.91 15.17
CA TYR A 614 -11.90 -10.33 15.44
C TYR A 614 -12.93 -9.61 14.56
N VAL A 615 -12.89 -8.27 14.51
CA VAL A 615 -13.92 -7.49 13.79
C VAL A 615 -13.86 -7.70 12.28
N THR A 616 -12.65 -7.89 11.74
CA THR A 616 -12.47 -8.12 10.29
C THR A 616 -12.83 -9.54 9.87
N ARG A 617 -12.54 -10.57 10.68
CA ARG A 617 -12.89 -11.96 10.35
C ARG A 617 -14.36 -12.31 10.57
N ASN A 618 -15.02 -11.66 11.52
CA ASN A 618 -16.38 -12.04 11.94
C ASN A 618 -17.46 -11.06 11.45
N ASN A 619 -17.11 -10.08 10.61
CA ASN A 619 -18.00 -8.99 10.19
C ASN A 619 -18.65 -8.28 11.40
N LYS A 620 -17.82 -7.74 12.30
CA LYS A 620 -18.26 -7.12 13.57
C LYS A 620 -17.84 -5.65 13.71
N LEU A 621 -17.88 -4.91 12.60
CA LEU A 621 -17.74 -3.45 12.63
C LEU A 621 -19.06 -2.76 12.96
N LEU A 622 -20.15 -3.17 12.30
CA LEU A 622 -21.49 -2.64 12.50
C LEU A 622 -22.51 -3.75 12.77
N PRO A 623 -23.57 -3.49 13.55
CA PRO A 623 -24.72 -4.40 13.68
C PRO A 623 -25.33 -4.75 12.31
N GLY A 624 -25.81 -5.98 12.11
CA GLY A 624 -26.43 -6.39 10.85
C GLY A 624 -27.72 -5.61 10.56
N ASN A 625 -28.02 -5.36 9.28
CA ASN A 625 -29.12 -4.52 8.74
C ASN A 625 -28.94 -2.99 8.86
N THR A 626 -27.74 -2.49 9.14
CA THR A 626 -27.54 -1.02 9.26
C THR A 626 -27.37 -0.34 7.89
N LEU A 627 -26.87 -1.06 6.88
CA LEU A 627 -26.68 -0.54 5.52
C LEU A 627 -27.51 -1.37 4.53
N ALA A 628 -28.34 -0.72 3.72
CA ALA A 628 -28.99 -1.35 2.57
C ALA A 628 -28.01 -1.41 1.39
N LYS A 629 -26.85 -2.06 1.58
CA LYS A 629 -25.96 -2.38 0.46
C LYS A 629 -26.59 -3.57 -0.27
N ASP A 630 -26.76 -3.45 -1.59
CA ASP A 630 -27.25 -4.55 -2.42
C ASP A 630 -26.43 -5.80 -2.07
N GLU A 631 -27.07 -6.81 -1.47
CA GLU A 631 -26.46 -8.13 -1.33
C GLU A 631 -26.08 -8.55 -2.75
N VAL A 632 -24.78 -8.49 -3.09
CA VAL A 632 -24.27 -9.11 -4.31
C VAL A 632 -24.68 -10.57 -4.20
N ASN A 633 -25.71 -10.93 -4.98
CA ASN A 633 -26.49 -12.16 -4.88
C ASN A 633 -25.64 -13.30 -4.32
N THR A 634 -25.88 -13.63 -3.06
CA THR A 634 -25.26 -14.78 -2.44
C THR A 634 -25.68 -15.99 -3.25
N LEU A 635 -24.72 -16.68 -3.87
CA LEU A 635 -24.89 -18.03 -4.40
C LEU A 635 -25.33 -18.89 -3.21
N LYS A 636 -26.64 -19.14 -3.14
CA LYS A 636 -27.31 -19.57 -1.91
C LYS A 636 -27.23 -21.08 -1.72
N GLU A 637 -26.72 -21.86 -2.69
CA GLU A 637 -26.65 -23.30 -2.54
C GLU A 637 -25.22 -23.86 -2.51
N LYS A 638 -24.95 -24.73 -1.52
CA LYS A 638 -23.69 -25.50 -1.43
C LYS A 638 -23.40 -26.32 -2.71
N SER A 639 -24.44 -26.69 -3.45
CA SER A 639 -24.37 -27.39 -4.75
C SER A 639 -23.69 -26.55 -5.83
N GLU A 640 -24.00 -25.25 -5.90
CA GLU A 640 -23.43 -24.30 -6.86
C GLU A 640 -21.94 -24.10 -6.60
N MET A 641 -21.54 -23.93 -5.33
CA MET A 641 -20.14 -23.81 -4.93
C MET A 641 -19.32 -25.07 -5.22
N VAL A 642 -19.90 -26.26 -5.00
CA VAL A 642 -19.25 -27.54 -5.36
C VAL A 642 -19.06 -27.64 -6.87
N TRP A 643 -20.05 -27.20 -7.66
CA TRP A 643 -19.93 -27.18 -9.11
C TRP A 643 -18.87 -26.17 -9.58
N ILE A 644 -18.88 -24.93 -9.07
CA ILE A 644 -17.86 -23.91 -9.38
C ILE A 644 -16.47 -24.49 -9.11
N ASN A 645 -16.24 -25.05 -7.92
CA ASN A 645 -14.96 -25.66 -7.55
C ASN A 645 -14.58 -26.89 -8.41
N SER A 646 -15.54 -27.51 -9.10
CA SER A 646 -15.29 -28.62 -10.03
C SER A 646 -14.83 -28.17 -11.42
N VAL A 647 -15.21 -26.96 -11.83
CA VAL A 647 -14.86 -26.38 -13.14
C VAL A 647 -13.81 -25.28 -13.04
N PHE A 648 -13.53 -24.80 -11.83
CA PHE A 648 -12.61 -23.72 -11.50
C PHE A 648 -11.87 -24.06 -10.20
N ASN A 649 -10.54 -24.09 -10.23
CA ASN A 649 -9.71 -24.54 -9.10
C ASN A 649 -8.42 -23.67 -8.96
N SER A 650 -8.44 -22.43 -9.46
CA SER A 650 -7.24 -21.59 -9.62
C SER A 650 -7.57 -20.12 -9.49
N ASP A 651 -6.62 -19.26 -9.13
CA ASP A 651 -6.80 -17.79 -9.14
C ASP A 651 -6.82 -17.16 -10.56
N ASP A 652 -6.90 -17.98 -11.62
CA ASP A 652 -6.94 -17.54 -13.02
C ASP A 652 -8.39 -17.32 -13.50
N TYR A 653 -8.90 -16.13 -13.23
CA TYR A 653 -10.25 -15.71 -13.65
C TYR A 653 -10.41 -15.56 -15.17
N ASP A 654 -9.32 -15.42 -15.94
CA ASP A 654 -9.39 -15.39 -17.41
C ASP A 654 -9.74 -16.79 -17.94
N ASN A 655 -9.20 -17.84 -17.32
CA ASN A 655 -9.58 -19.22 -17.62
C ASN A 655 -11.03 -19.53 -17.20
N ALA A 656 -11.46 -19.03 -16.04
CA ALA A 656 -12.85 -19.11 -15.60
C ALA A 656 -13.79 -18.45 -16.62
N TYR A 657 -13.43 -17.26 -17.12
CA TYR A 657 -14.17 -16.57 -18.17
C TYR A 657 -14.25 -17.40 -19.46
N ARG A 658 -13.15 -18.02 -19.91
CA ARG A 658 -13.18 -18.90 -21.09
C ARG A 658 -14.15 -20.06 -20.91
N THR A 659 -14.16 -20.68 -19.73
CA THR A 659 -15.10 -21.75 -19.39
C THR A 659 -16.54 -21.26 -19.41
N ALA A 660 -16.82 -20.10 -18.81
CA ALA A 660 -18.16 -19.47 -18.84
C ALA A 660 -18.62 -19.19 -20.28
N ARG A 661 -17.72 -18.70 -21.13
CA ARG A 661 -18.00 -18.43 -22.53
C ARG A 661 -18.33 -19.71 -23.31
N ASP A 662 -17.54 -20.76 -23.12
CA ASP A 662 -17.74 -22.04 -23.83
C ASP A 662 -19.04 -22.72 -23.39
N LEU A 663 -19.41 -22.63 -22.10
CA LEU A 663 -20.72 -23.03 -21.59
C LEU A 663 -21.85 -22.24 -22.25
N ALA A 664 -21.70 -20.92 -22.34
CA ALA A 664 -22.71 -20.05 -22.94
C ALA A 664 -22.93 -20.37 -24.44
N ILE A 665 -21.85 -20.64 -25.18
CA ILE A 665 -21.90 -21.01 -26.60
C ILE A 665 -22.50 -22.40 -26.81
N SER A 666 -22.19 -23.36 -25.92
CA SER A 666 -22.75 -24.72 -25.97
C SER A 666 -24.21 -24.81 -25.53
N GLY A 667 -24.79 -23.71 -25.02
CA GLY A 667 -26.19 -23.59 -24.65
C GLY A 667 -26.48 -23.76 -23.15
N ASP A 668 -25.47 -24.08 -22.34
CA ASP A 668 -25.59 -24.17 -20.88
C ASP A 668 -25.46 -22.77 -20.24
N ARG A 669 -26.44 -21.93 -20.54
CA ARG A 669 -26.43 -20.51 -20.19
C ARG A 669 -26.63 -20.24 -18.70
N GLU A 670 -27.34 -21.12 -18.00
CA GLU A 670 -27.56 -21.01 -16.56
C GLU A 670 -26.25 -21.18 -15.79
N ARG A 671 -25.47 -22.22 -16.12
CA ARG A 671 -24.15 -22.42 -15.52
C ARG A 671 -23.13 -21.39 -15.97
N ALA A 672 -23.24 -20.89 -17.20
CA ALA A 672 -22.43 -19.77 -17.65
C ALA A 672 -22.70 -18.51 -16.81
N LEU A 673 -23.97 -18.17 -16.57
CA LEU A 673 -24.35 -17.04 -15.70
C LEU A 673 -23.85 -17.25 -14.27
N LEU A 674 -23.99 -18.45 -13.71
CA LEU A 674 -23.47 -18.79 -12.38
C LEU A 674 -21.96 -18.51 -12.27
N LEU A 675 -21.18 -18.95 -13.26
CA LEU A 675 -19.74 -18.71 -13.27
C LEU A 675 -19.42 -17.23 -13.53
N CYS A 676 -20.20 -16.53 -14.36
CA CYS A 676 -20.09 -15.08 -14.53
C CYS A 676 -20.32 -14.32 -13.22
N GLU A 677 -21.35 -14.68 -12.43
CA GLU A 677 -21.61 -14.06 -11.13
C GLU A 677 -20.46 -14.30 -10.15
N HIS A 678 -19.91 -15.51 -10.12
CA HIS A 678 -18.75 -15.82 -9.29
C HIS A 678 -17.53 -14.97 -9.67
N ILE A 679 -17.20 -14.88 -10.97
CA ILE A 679 -16.09 -14.05 -11.45
C ILE A 679 -16.32 -12.58 -11.12
N LEU A 680 -17.54 -12.05 -11.31
CA LEU A 680 -17.86 -10.65 -11.04
C LEU A 680 -17.95 -10.34 -9.54
N LYS A 681 -18.14 -11.33 -8.68
CA LYS A 681 -18.03 -11.16 -7.23
C LYS A 681 -16.58 -10.93 -6.81
N GLU A 682 -15.68 -11.78 -7.28
CA GLU A 682 -14.25 -11.71 -6.91
C GLU A 682 -13.52 -10.60 -7.68
N VAL A 683 -13.89 -10.39 -8.95
CA VAL A 683 -13.34 -9.37 -9.84
C VAL A 683 -14.49 -8.57 -10.47
N PRO A 684 -15.14 -7.65 -9.73
CA PRO A 684 -16.26 -6.85 -10.25
C PRO A 684 -15.89 -5.96 -11.43
N GLY A 685 -14.59 -5.78 -11.68
CA GLY A 685 -14.05 -5.05 -12.82
C GLY A 685 -13.77 -5.90 -14.08
N HIS A 686 -14.24 -7.16 -14.15
CA HIS A 686 -13.96 -8.05 -15.28
C HIS A 686 -14.85 -7.78 -16.49
N ALA A 687 -14.42 -6.82 -17.32
CA ALA A 687 -15.17 -6.31 -18.47
C ALA A 687 -15.70 -7.42 -19.41
N ASP A 688 -14.87 -8.41 -19.76
CA ASP A 688 -15.30 -9.48 -20.68
C ASP A 688 -16.42 -10.35 -20.08
N THR A 689 -16.45 -10.51 -18.76
CA THR A 689 -17.51 -11.26 -18.06
C THR A 689 -18.80 -10.44 -17.99
N GLU A 690 -18.72 -9.12 -17.76
CA GLU A 690 -19.90 -8.25 -17.84
C GLU A 690 -20.52 -8.27 -19.25
N ILE A 691 -19.68 -8.20 -20.30
CA ILE A 691 -20.13 -8.25 -21.69
C ILE A 691 -20.75 -9.61 -22.00
N LEU A 692 -20.11 -10.72 -21.58
CA LEU A 692 -20.66 -12.07 -21.76
C LEU A 692 -22.01 -12.22 -21.06
N LYS A 693 -22.15 -11.73 -19.83
CA LYS A 693 -23.43 -11.74 -19.09
C LYS A 693 -24.51 -10.98 -19.87
N GLY A 694 -24.19 -9.80 -20.40
CA GLY A 694 -25.08 -9.04 -21.29
C GLY A 694 -25.46 -9.79 -22.57
N ARG A 695 -24.50 -10.48 -23.21
CA ARG A 695 -24.75 -11.34 -24.38
C ARG A 695 -25.66 -12.52 -24.04
N ILE A 696 -25.48 -13.15 -22.87
CA ILE A 696 -26.32 -14.26 -22.42
C ILE A 696 -27.77 -13.80 -22.22
N PHE A 697 -28.00 -12.65 -21.55
CA PHE A 697 -29.34 -12.07 -21.42
C PHE A 697 -29.97 -11.80 -22.79
N ALA A 698 -29.21 -11.24 -23.73
CA ALA A 698 -29.69 -11.02 -25.09
C ALA A 698 -30.06 -12.34 -25.80
N TRP A 699 -29.26 -13.39 -25.64
CA TRP A 699 -29.56 -14.72 -26.18
C TRP A 699 -30.78 -15.38 -25.54
N ASN A 700 -31.08 -15.05 -24.27
CA ASN A 700 -32.30 -15.46 -23.57
C ASN A 700 -33.52 -14.59 -23.91
N LYS A 701 -33.37 -13.60 -24.80
CA LYS A 701 -34.40 -12.61 -25.20
C LYS A 701 -34.77 -11.61 -24.09
N GLU A 702 -33.92 -11.47 -23.07
CA GLU A 702 -34.05 -10.49 -21.99
C GLU A 702 -33.40 -9.17 -22.44
N TYR A 703 -33.90 -8.60 -23.54
CA TYR A 703 -33.23 -7.52 -24.25
C TYR A 703 -33.09 -6.23 -23.44
N GLU A 704 -34.07 -5.89 -22.60
CA GLU A 704 -34.02 -4.70 -21.76
C GLU A 704 -32.91 -4.80 -20.73
N GLN A 705 -32.83 -5.93 -20.02
CA GLN A 705 -31.76 -6.19 -19.04
C GLN A 705 -30.38 -6.24 -19.73
N ALA A 706 -30.30 -6.88 -20.89
CA ALA A 706 -29.07 -6.92 -21.70
C ALA A 706 -28.62 -5.52 -22.10
N ALA A 707 -29.54 -4.67 -22.59
CA ALA A 707 -29.24 -3.30 -22.99
C ALA A 707 -28.78 -2.46 -21.79
N GLN A 708 -29.49 -2.50 -20.66
CA GLN A 708 -29.13 -1.76 -19.45
C GLN A 708 -27.74 -2.16 -18.94
N LEU A 709 -27.45 -3.47 -18.88
CA LEU A 709 -26.15 -3.96 -18.45
C LEU A 709 -25.04 -3.52 -19.41
N LEU A 710 -25.22 -3.70 -20.72
CA LEU A 710 -24.20 -3.34 -21.72
C LEU A 710 -23.99 -1.81 -21.83
N GLU A 711 -25.04 -1.00 -21.67
CA GLU A 711 -24.93 0.45 -21.58
C GLU A 711 -24.11 0.86 -20.34
N LYS A 712 -24.34 0.22 -19.20
CA LYS A 712 -23.54 0.41 -17.97
C LYS A 712 -22.07 0.00 -18.19
N THR A 713 -21.84 -1.15 -18.82
CA THR A 713 -20.51 -1.64 -19.16
C THR A 713 -19.79 -0.72 -20.15
N ILE A 714 -20.47 -0.14 -21.15
CA ILE A 714 -19.88 0.86 -22.04
C ILE A 714 -19.51 2.15 -21.29
N LYS A 715 -20.35 2.61 -20.36
CA LYS A 715 -20.02 3.78 -19.52
C LYS A 715 -18.77 3.50 -18.68
N LYS A 716 -18.62 2.29 -18.15
CA LYS A 716 -17.47 1.86 -17.33
C LYS A 716 -16.20 1.62 -18.17
N TYR A 717 -16.35 1.04 -19.36
CA TYR A 717 -15.28 0.67 -20.28
C TYR A 717 -15.51 1.25 -21.67
N PRO A 718 -15.40 2.58 -21.84
CA PRO A 718 -15.79 3.26 -23.08
C PRO A 718 -14.95 2.88 -24.29
N VAL A 719 -13.80 2.22 -24.08
CA VAL A 719 -12.85 1.80 -25.12
C VAL A 719 -12.97 0.31 -25.50
N TYR A 720 -13.90 -0.44 -24.90
CA TYR A 720 -14.08 -1.87 -25.17
C TYR A 720 -15.04 -2.08 -26.35
N ALA A 721 -14.49 -2.26 -27.55
CA ALA A 721 -15.28 -2.42 -28.78
C ALA A 721 -16.30 -3.59 -28.69
N ASP A 722 -15.99 -4.65 -27.97
CA ASP A 722 -16.90 -5.81 -27.86
C ASP A 722 -18.21 -5.47 -27.12
N ALA A 723 -18.19 -4.53 -26.16
CA ALA A 723 -19.40 -4.09 -25.48
C ALA A 723 -20.36 -3.35 -26.44
N TYR A 724 -19.81 -2.47 -27.28
CA TYR A 724 -20.58 -1.81 -28.35
C TYR A 724 -21.11 -2.81 -29.37
N SER A 725 -20.28 -3.78 -29.72
CA SER A 725 -20.63 -4.86 -30.65
C SER A 725 -21.81 -5.68 -30.12
N ALA A 726 -21.78 -6.05 -28.84
CA ALA A 726 -22.87 -6.73 -28.15
C ALA A 726 -24.14 -5.89 -28.10
N LEU A 727 -24.04 -4.60 -27.73
CA LEU A 727 -25.21 -3.72 -27.61
C LEU A 727 -25.87 -3.45 -28.96
N LEU A 728 -25.09 -3.32 -30.04
CA LEU A 728 -25.62 -3.23 -31.41
C LEU A 728 -26.35 -4.49 -31.85
N ASP A 729 -25.97 -5.67 -31.37
CA ASP A 729 -26.75 -6.89 -31.58
C ASP A 729 -28.07 -6.85 -30.80
N VAL A 730 -28.04 -6.41 -29.52
CA VAL A 730 -29.25 -6.25 -28.71
C VAL A 730 -30.24 -5.32 -29.40
N TYR A 731 -29.84 -4.11 -29.77
CA TYR A 731 -30.71 -3.15 -30.45
C TYR A 731 -31.29 -3.67 -31.78
N PHE A 732 -30.52 -4.49 -32.49
CA PHE A 732 -30.98 -5.09 -33.72
C PHE A 732 -32.03 -6.19 -33.48
N TRP A 733 -31.84 -7.02 -32.45
CA TRP A 733 -32.75 -8.10 -32.07
C TRP A 733 -34.01 -7.61 -31.33
N SER A 734 -33.93 -6.48 -30.63
CA SER A 734 -35.05 -5.86 -29.92
C SER A 734 -35.84 -4.85 -30.78
N ASP A 735 -35.50 -4.70 -32.06
CA ASP A 735 -36.09 -3.73 -32.99
C ASP A 735 -35.94 -2.24 -32.56
N THR A 736 -35.01 -1.93 -31.64
CA THR A 736 -34.71 -0.55 -31.22
C THR A 736 -33.52 0.04 -31.98
N ASN A 737 -33.48 -0.15 -33.30
CA ASN A 737 -32.33 0.19 -34.16
C ASN A 737 -31.95 1.68 -34.14
N TYR A 738 -32.90 2.57 -33.86
CA TYR A 738 -32.65 4.02 -33.77
C TYR A 738 -31.60 4.39 -32.73
N LYS A 739 -31.48 3.61 -31.65
CA LYS A 739 -30.46 3.80 -30.60
C LYS A 739 -29.02 3.52 -31.09
N ALA A 740 -28.85 2.85 -32.23
CA ALA A 740 -27.53 2.61 -32.82
C ALA A 740 -26.85 3.92 -33.29
N LEU A 741 -27.63 4.97 -33.56
CA LEU A 741 -27.10 6.29 -33.95
C LEU A 741 -26.38 6.98 -32.79
N ASP A 742 -26.91 6.88 -31.58
CA ASP A 742 -26.26 7.40 -30.38
C ASP A 742 -24.94 6.65 -30.12
N LEU A 743 -24.97 5.32 -30.33
CA LEU A 743 -23.78 4.49 -30.22
C LEU A 743 -22.70 4.86 -31.25
N LYS A 744 -23.09 5.20 -32.49
CA LYS A 744 -22.17 5.66 -33.54
C LYS A 744 -21.42 6.93 -33.12
N ALA A 745 -22.10 7.87 -32.46
CA ALA A 745 -21.46 9.08 -31.93
C ALA A 745 -20.45 8.75 -30.82
N LEU A 746 -20.80 7.84 -29.91
CA LEU A 746 -19.90 7.37 -28.85
C LEU A 746 -18.68 6.61 -29.40
N ILE A 747 -18.88 5.67 -30.34
CA ILE A 747 -17.80 4.93 -31.03
C ILE A 747 -16.81 5.90 -31.67
N LYS A 748 -17.32 6.95 -32.33
CA LYS A 748 -16.47 8.00 -32.91
C LYS A 748 -15.75 8.82 -31.83
N LYS A 749 -16.44 9.22 -30.76
CA LYS A 749 -15.86 9.96 -29.63
C LYS A 749 -14.70 9.19 -29.00
N HIS A 750 -14.87 7.89 -28.79
CA HIS A 750 -13.90 6.99 -28.18
C HIS A 750 -12.87 6.41 -29.17
N ARG A 751 -12.92 6.85 -30.44
CA ARG A 751 -11.96 6.48 -31.50
C ARG A 751 -11.84 4.97 -31.71
N LEU A 752 -12.95 4.26 -31.61
CA LEU A 752 -13.01 2.82 -31.85
C LEU A 752 -13.06 2.56 -33.35
N ASP A 753 -12.04 1.89 -33.88
CA ASP A 753 -12.00 1.49 -35.28
C ASP A 753 -12.08 -0.03 -35.41
N SER A 754 -13.26 -0.54 -35.76
CA SER A 754 -13.53 -1.97 -35.95
C SER A 754 -14.45 -2.17 -37.15
N GLU A 755 -14.04 -3.06 -38.06
CA GLU A 755 -14.86 -3.45 -39.21
C GLU A 755 -16.20 -4.05 -38.78
N GLU A 756 -16.21 -4.80 -37.67
CA GLU A 756 -17.43 -5.38 -37.10
C GLU A 756 -18.41 -4.29 -36.65
N LEU A 757 -17.94 -3.27 -35.94
CA LEU A 757 -18.78 -2.16 -35.50
C LEU A 757 -19.37 -1.39 -36.69
N ARG A 758 -18.56 -1.12 -37.72
CA ARG A 758 -19.03 -0.46 -38.95
C ARG A 758 -20.11 -1.28 -39.66
N SER A 759 -19.91 -2.60 -39.75
CA SER A 759 -20.88 -3.54 -40.33
C SER A 759 -22.20 -3.56 -39.55
N LYS A 760 -22.14 -3.64 -38.22
CA LYS A 760 -23.34 -3.68 -37.36
C LYS A 760 -24.12 -2.36 -37.36
N ILE A 761 -23.44 -1.22 -37.38
CA ILE A 761 -24.09 0.09 -37.56
C ILE A 761 -24.81 0.15 -38.89
N LYS A 762 -24.14 -0.23 -39.98
CA LYS A 762 -24.74 -0.26 -41.32
C LYS A 762 -25.97 -1.18 -41.36
N ARG A 763 -25.90 -2.36 -40.73
CA ARG A 763 -27.02 -3.29 -40.59
C ARG A 763 -28.23 -2.63 -39.90
N ALA A 764 -28.00 -1.88 -38.82
CA ALA A 764 -29.06 -1.15 -38.13
C ALA A 764 -29.65 -0.02 -39.00
N GLU A 765 -28.80 0.77 -39.67
CA GLU A 765 -29.22 1.83 -40.58
C GLU A 765 -30.06 1.30 -41.77
N ASP A 766 -29.66 0.18 -42.36
CA ASP A 766 -30.37 -0.45 -43.48
C ASP A 766 -31.73 -0.99 -43.05
N LYS A 767 -31.85 -1.54 -41.82
CA LYS A 767 -33.12 -1.98 -41.25
C LYS A 767 -34.06 -0.79 -41.01
N MET A 768 -33.56 0.30 -40.44
CA MET A 768 -34.35 1.53 -40.24
C MET A 768 -34.87 2.12 -41.54
N LYS A 769 -34.05 2.14 -42.61
CA LYS A 769 -34.50 2.57 -43.94
C LYS A 769 -35.61 1.68 -44.48
N LYS A 770 -35.48 0.37 -44.31
CA LYS A 770 -36.49 -0.60 -44.73
C LYS A 770 -37.82 -0.39 -43.99
N ASP A 771 -37.76 -0.16 -42.69
CA ASP A 771 -38.94 0.10 -41.86
C ASP A 771 -39.60 1.43 -42.28
N GLN A 772 -38.83 2.49 -42.55
CA GLN A 772 -39.37 3.75 -43.10
C GLN A 772 -40.01 3.59 -44.48
N THR A 773 -39.49 2.71 -45.34
CA THR A 773 -40.13 2.40 -46.63
C THR A 773 -41.39 1.56 -46.48
N LEU A 774 -41.46 0.67 -45.48
CA LEU A 774 -42.67 -0.11 -45.13
C LEU A 774 -43.82 0.77 -44.61
N PHE A 775 -43.53 1.93 -44.03
CA PHE A 775 -44.55 2.94 -43.65
C PHE A 775 -44.85 3.96 -44.76
N ARG A 776 -44.19 3.88 -45.91
CA ARG A 776 -44.42 4.75 -47.07
C ARG A 776 -45.25 4.10 -48.19
N ASP A 777 -45.24 2.77 -48.29
CA ASP A 777 -46.05 2.04 -49.28
C ASP A 777 -47.21 1.28 -48.59
N ASP A 778 -48.43 1.79 -48.85
CA ASP A 778 -49.75 1.16 -48.71
C ASP A 778 -50.32 0.80 -47.31
N ASN A 779 -50.71 1.82 -46.53
CA ASN A 779 -52.06 1.98 -45.92
C ASN A 779 -52.10 3.05 -44.81
N LEU A 780 -52.03 4.32 -45.18
CA LEU A 780 -52.56 5.42 -44.36
C LEU A 780 -53.52 6.25 -45.21
N GLY A 781 -54.74 5.74 -45.34
CA GLY A 781 -55.87 6.60 -45.65
C GLY A 781 -56.08 7.57 -44.49
N TYR A 782 -56.06 8.86 -44.83
CA TYR A 782 -56.47 10.01 -44.03
C TYR A 782 -55.63 10.33 -42.78
N LEU A 783 -54.80 11.37 -42.91
CA LEU A 783 -54.87 12.57 -42.06
C LEU A 783 -54.09 13.70 -42.77
N ASN A 784 -54.83 14.55 -43.47
CA ASN A 784 -54.36 15.86 -43.92
C ASN A 784 -53.99 16.69 -42.68
N PHE A 785 -52.76 17.18 -42.63
CA PHE A 785 -52.46 18.46 -41.99
C PHE A 785 -52.22 19.45 -43.12
N GLU A 786 -53.24 20.25 -43.43
CA GLU A 786 -53.09 21.47 -44.21
C GLU A 786 -52.17 22.43 -43.45
N GLU A 787 -51.26 23.02 -44.21
CA GLU A 787 -50.49 24.19 -43.85
C GLU A 787 -51.44 25.36 -43.62
N ASP A 788 -51.57 25.82 -42.38
CA ASP A 788 -51.89 27.23 -42.10
C ASP A 788 -50.63 27.85 -41.49
N GLY A 789 -49.94 28.62 -42.33
CA GLY A 789 -48.83 29.46 -41.91
C GLY A 789 -49.31 30.66 -41.10
N TYR A 790 -48.40 31.23 -40.32
CA TYR A 790 -48.41 32.66 -40.01
C TYR A 790 -46.97 33.15 -39.84
N GLU A 791 -46.80 34.38 -40.35
CA GLU A 791 -45.66 35.30 -40.23
C GLU A 791 -45.14 35.48 -38.80
#